data_AF-A0A834X378-F1
#
_entry.id   AF-A0A834X378-F1
#
_cell.length_a   1.000
_cell.length_b   1.000
_cell.length_c   1.000
_cell.angle_alpha   90.00
_cell.angle_beta   90.00
_cell.angle_gamma   90.00
#
_symmetry.space_group_name_H-M   'P 1'
#
loop_
_entity.id
_entity.type
_entity.pdbx_description
1 polymer ?
#
loop_
_entity_poly.entity_id
_entity_poly.type
_entity_poly.pdbx_seq_one_letter_code
_entity_poly.pdbx_strand_id
1 'polypeptide(L)'
;MAPKLSLKSLLQGGESEHNPLTMSDEQILEQIYSTHVHTDTKFDVDSLFTLVDNTLRRSTHIVDNVVQGSQQSSEQVDDKIPQLNFSSPLCTLRQISAEMSCKPPGEEIAHKTTVAILNKLSKYEWDAKAVITVAAFAVEYGEFWLLAQLQPTDLLAKSVGVLKRVPLLTRPASLQKHRQPILELNNLVKATLQVIQLIFDLEKLTSYDTKDVPALIPAIEQIPVDVYWSIITVVAIVTQIDCLTTDSEHRQELSHYGQKINVILSKLRKQITLCRQQIAEAEYYRKLRKLFQTPTEVMEVFKVLIFSSDAPQPLFDGATKTTVKLEVLRKKNVYLLISTLEITEEEIWVIQRVYEGIKTKEQYKMVWIPVVEEWTEQLRKKLEVLKARMPWYVVQVSGGIAGYKYIKEEWHFKKKPTVVAWGMKAFPFTTADQDRIHDEINWVGPIVRDIHPTIATWMKEEKYIFFYGGKEKEWIQQFTKYATALANDAVIKEAKISIELFCVEKEDKNLLSRFWSGIESLFVTKVHKTVDAVTQEVQKMLSYKNETGWALVSKGSSVILSGHGTTILKTVAEFEKWKEIVIKRGFEVSFKEYHDRIVRTTHRCSHLEIPNVAGKLPDTIKCPDCPKTMEIFISYKCCHNQETVSLVHHKIHHMATLRRSIRSLLRREDEDEQNPLAISDQDLLHKVFATHLHSDTKFDAHSLFIIVQVILQGSTHIVDNVLQGTHENTPKAFHQNLPHPTFTYPLCTLKEISSQMCCKPPGLEIAHGTTMSILNLLSDYSWDAKAVLTLAAFALEYGEFWWLSQLQPTDALAKSVAILKRVSVLTKPAAVREHFLAIYEINNLIKTALQVIEAIFELQKFISYETIDVSAVTLAMDLIPLGVYWATITVVACVAQIDCLTTDS
;
A
#
# COMPACT_ATOMS: atom_id res chain seq x y z
N MET A 1 -8.28 8.24 10.77
CA MET A 1 -9.17 9.26 11.39
C MET A 1 -8.41 10.58 11.42
N ALA A 2 -9.08 11.73 11.33
CA ALA A 2 -8.39 13.02 11.53
C ALA A 2 -8.18 13.27 13.04
N PRO A 3 -6.94 13.50 13.52
CA PRO A 3 -6.70 13.90 14.90
C PRO A 3 -7.22 15.32 15.15
N LYS A 4 -7.67 15.61 16.37
CA LYS A 4 -8.13 16.95 16.75
C LYS A 4 -6.92 17.88 16.94
N LEU A 5 -6.75 18.84 16.03
CA LEU A 5 -5.85 19.98 16.22
C LEU A 5 -6.12 20.65 17.57
N SER A 6 -5.11 20.65 18.44
CA SER A 6 -5.15 21.33 19.73
C SER A 6 -4.78 22.79 19.55
N LEU A 7 -5.65 23.71 19.97
CA LEU A 7 -5.52 25.16 19.74
C LEU A 7 -4.37 25.83 20.55
N LYS A 8 -3.41 25.05 21.05
CA LYS A 8 -2.23 25.51 21.80
C LYS A 8 -0.94 25.64 20.97
N SER A 9 -0.83 24.96 19.81
CA SER A 9 0.39 25.06 18.97
C SER A 9 0.56 26.42 18.31
N LEU A 10 -0.53 27.17 18.11
CA LEU A 10 -0.55 28.49 17.44
C LEU A 10 -0.03 29.67 18.28
N LEU A 11 0.52 29.44 19.50
CA LEU A 11 0.96 30.50 20.42
C LEU A 11 2.40 30.38 20.93
N GLN A 12 3.25 29.58 20.28
CA GLN A 12 4.70 29.58 20.50
C GLN A 12 5.46 30.00 19.23
N GLY A 13 5.20 31.23 18.79
CA GLY A 13 6.07 31.93 17.84
C GLY A 13 7.35 32.37 18.55
N GLY A 14 8.38 31.52 18.49
CA GLY A 14 9.70 31.80 19.03
C GLY A 14 10.73 30.83 18.46
N GLU A 15 11.88 31.35 18.05
CA GLU A 15 12.99 30.55 17.52
C GLU A 15 13.49 29.60 18.61
N SER A 16 13.33 28.30 18.38
CA SER A 16 13.76 27.24 19.29
C SER A 16 14.65 26.28 18.52
N GLU A 17 15.82 25.97 19.05
CA GLU A 17 16.81 25.10 18.40
C GLU A 17 16.21 23.69 18.21
N HIS A 18 15.87 23.35 16.97
CA HIS A 18 15.18 22.09 16.63
C HIS A 18 16.17 20.90 16.64
N ASN A 19 16.58 20.47 17.84
CA ASN A 19 17.36 19.24 17.99
C ASN A 19 16.43 18.01 17.92
N PRO A 20 16.49 17.20 16.85
CA PRO A 20 15.61 16.04 16.68
C PRO A 20 15.81 14.95 17.73
N LEU A 21 16.96 14.91 18.42
CA LEU A 21 17.24 13.91 19.47
C LEU A 21 16.43 14.15 20.75
N THR A 22 15.91 15.36 20.97
CA THR A 22 15.11 15.73 22.15
C THR A 22 13.60 15.74 21.90
N MET A 23 13.17 15.62 20.64
CA MET A 23 11.76 15.60 20.25
C MET A 23 11.09 14.24 20.52
N SER A 24 9.80 14.25 20.84
CA SER A 24 9.00 13.03 20.90
C SER A 24 8.70 12.47 19.50
N ASP A 25 8.40 11.17 19.41
CA ASP A 25 8.03 10.53 18.14
C ASP A 25 6.77 11.21 17.53
N GLU A 26 5.85 11.73 18.35
CA GLU A 26 4.67 12.49 17.92
C GLU A 26 4.99 13.90 17.39
N GLN A 27 5.94 14.63 17.99
CA GLN A 27 6.35 15.96 17.52
C GLN A 27 7.04 15.86 16.15
N ILE A 28 7.87 14.83 15.97
CA ILE A 28 8.47 14.49 14.68
C ILE A 28 7.36 14.17 13.66
N LEU A 29 6.38 13.35 14.07
CA LEU A 29 5.28 12.93 13.21
C LEU A 29 4.41 14.11 12.72
N GLU A 30 4.09 15.08 13.58
CA GLU A 30 3.36 16.29 13.19
C GLU A 30 4.13 17.11 12.14
N GLN A 31 5.44 17.30 12.32
CA GLN A 31 6.28 18.01 11.35
C GLN A 31 6.39 17.26 10.02
N ILE A 32 6.72 15.97 10.01
CA ILE A 32 6.95 15.23 8.75
C ILE A 32 5.67 14.96 7.96
N TYR A 33 4.50 14.82 8.60
CA TYR A 33 3.25 14.66 7.86
C TYR A 33 2.92 15.87 6.99
N SER A 34 3.33 17.08 7.38
CA SER A 34 3.14 18.30 6.58
C SER A 34 3.86 18.25 5.21
N THR A 35 4.89 17.40 5.08
CA THR A 35 5.69 17.25 3.85
C THR A 35 5.13 16.22 2.87
N HIS A 36 4.10 15.45 3.24
CA HIS A 36 3.59 14.34 2.43
C HIS A 36 2.28 14.70 1.71
N VAL A 37 2.24 14.44 0.40
CA VAL A 37 1.05 14.51 -0.43
C VAL A 37 0.61 13.10 -0.79
N HIS A 38 -0.67 12.77 -0.57
CA HIS A 38 -1.23 11.49 -0.99
C HIS A 38 -1.39 11.45 -2.52
N THR A 39 -0.84 10.43 -3.16
CA THR A 39 -0.80 10.27 -4.62
C THR A 39 -0.81 8.79 -5.01
N ASP A 40 -1.71 8.37 -5.90
CA ASP A 40 -1.88 6.95 -6.32
C ASP A 40 -0.75 6.44 -7.25
N THR A 41 0.35 7.18 -7.40
CA THR A 41 1.46 6.90 -8.31
C THR A 41 2.40 5.82 -7.77
N LYS A 42 2.07 4.57 -8.05
CA LYS A 42 2.91 3.41 -7.68
C LYS A 42 4.25 3.44 -8.40
N PHE A 43 5.32 3.35 -7.61
CA PHE A 43 6.72 3.24 -8.07
C PHE A 43 7.26 1.84 -7.75
N ASP A 44 8.19 1.31 -8.56
CA ASP A 44 8.80 -0.01 -8.33
C ASP A 44 9.89 0.07 -7.24
N VAL A 45 9.43 0.11 -5.98
CA VAL A 45 10.28 0.07 -4.79
C VAL A 45 11.02 -1.26 -4.66
N ASP A 46 10.42 -2.37 -5.11
CA ASP A 46 10.96 -3.73 -5.01
C ASP A 46 12.28 -3.88 -5.80
N SER A 47 12.29 -3.44 -7.07
CA SER A 47 13.50 -3.46 -7.88
C SER A 47 14.54 -2.45 -7.41
N LEU A 48 14.13 -1.25 -6.95
CA LEU A 48 15.08 -0.27 -6.42
C LEU A 48 15.74 -0.78 -5.14
N PHE A 49 14.95 -1.30 -4.18
CA PHE A 49 15.47 -1.85 -2.93
C PHE A 49 16.38 -3.06 -3.17
N THR A 50 16.06 -3.90 -4.17
CA THR A 50 16.93 -5.00 -4.60
C THR A 50 18.33 -4.51 -5.01
N LEU A 51 18.41 -3.45 -5.82
CA LEU A 51 19.69 -2.85 -6.21
C LEU A 51 20.43 -2.22 -5.02
N VAL A 52 19.71 -1.58 -4.09
CA VAL A 52 20.28 -0.98 -2.87
C VAL A 52 20.87 -2.04 -1.95
N ASP A 53 20.16 -3.15 -1.71
CA ASP A 53 20.59 -4.25 -0.85
C ASP A 53 21.84 -4.94 -1.43
N ASN A 54 21.86 -5.24 -2.73
CA ASN A 54 23.03 -5.80 -3.42
C ASN A 54 24.24 -4.84 -3.36
N THR A 55 24.02 -3.54 -3.60
CA THR A 55 25.07 -2.51 -3.59
C THR A 55 25.68 -2.34 -2.20
N LEU A 56 24.85 -2.08 -1.18
CA LEU A 56 25.33 -1.82 0.17
C LEU A 56 25.93 -3.06 0.85
N ARG A 57 25.42 -4.28 0.59
CA ARG A 57 26.06 -5.51 1.10
C ARG A 57 27.50 -5.65 0.62
N ARG A 58 27.75 -5.46 -0.69
CA ARG A 58 29.11 -5.52 -1.23
C ARG A 58 29.97 -4.38 -0.71
N SER A 59 29.47 -3.15 -0.74
CA SER A 59 30.19 -1.97 -0.26
C SER A 59 30.65 -2.13 1.19
N THR A 60 29.74 -2.58 2.08
CA THR A 60 30.03 -2.77 3.50
C THR A 60 30.99 -3.94 3.79
N HIS A 61 30.98 -4.98 2.94
CA HIS A 61 31.97 -6.08 2.95
C HIS A 61 33.35 -5.63 2.43
N ILE A 62 33.41 -4.75 1.42
CA ILE A 62 34.67 -4.14 0.98
C ILE A 62 35.28 -3.30 2.11
N VAL A 63 34.48 -2.54 2.86
CA VAL A 63 34.98 -1.80 4.04
C VAL A 63 35.58 -2.76 5.07
N ASP A 64 34.91 -3.87 5.38
CA ASP A 64 35.45 -4.85 6.32
C ASP A 64 36.78 -5.44 5.83
N ASN A 65 36.87 -5.81 4.55
CA ASN A 65 38.09 -6.36 3.96
C ASN A 65 39.24 -5.32 3.94
N VAL A 66 38.97 -4.06 3.59
CA VAL A 66 39.96 -2.97 3.54
C VAL A 66 40.41 -2.50 4.95
N VAL A 67 39.53 -2.53 5.94
CA VAL A 67 39.77 -1.96 7.29
C VAL A 67 40.13 -3.03 8.34
N GLN A 68 39.71 -4.28 8.14
CA GLN A 68 39.96 -5.41 9.03
C GLN A 68 40.93 -6.44 8.46
N GLY A 69 41.09 -6.53 7.12
CA GLY A 69 41.97 -7.50 6.47
C GLY A 69 41.35 -8.90 6.32
N SER A 70 40.02 -9.02 6.38
CA SER A 70 39.30 -10.28 6.23
C SER A 70 39.47 -10.87 4.82
N GLN A 71 39.98 -12.10 4.73
CA GLN A 71 40.04 -12.87 3.48
C GLN A 71 38.74 -13.66 3.26
N GLN A 72 37.59 -12.98 3.26
CA GLN A 72 36.33 -13.55 2.78
C GLN A 72 36.15 -13.19 1.31
N SER A 73 35.93 -14.19 0.45
CA SER A 73 35.78 -13.98 -0.99
C SER A 73 34.44 -13.31 -1.30
N SER A 74 34.49 -12.26 -2.14
CA SER A 74 33.30 -11.48 -2.53
C SER A 74 32.25 -12.30 -3.31
N GLU A 75 32.63 -13.51 -3.74
CA GLU A 75 31.84 -14.43 -4.57
C GLU A 75 30.69 -15.12 -3.81
N GLN A 76 30.62 -15.04 -2.48
CA GLN A 76 29.56 -15.67 -1.67
C GLN A 76 28.35 -14.77 -1.34
N VAL A 77 28.27 -13.56 -1.93
CA VAL A 77 27.07 -12.71 -1.84
C VAL A 77 26.15 -13.02 -3.02
N ASP A 78 25.21 -13.94 -2.81
CA ASP A 78 24.12 -14.24 -3.75
C ASP A 78 23.30 -12.96 -4.05
N ASP A 79 23.33 -12.51 -5.30
CA ASP A 79 22.53 -11.36 -5.76
C ASP A 79 21.06 -11.73 -5.89
N LYS A 80 20.21 -10.84 -5.36
CA LYS A 80 18.81 -10.77 -5.77
C LYS A 80 18.73 -10.18 -7.17
N ILE A 81 17.99 -10.82 -8.07
CA ILE A 81 17.82 -10.34 -9.45
C ILE A 81 16.68 -9.29 -9.48
N PRO A 82 16.95 -8.01 -9.84
CA PRO A 82 15.90 -7.00 -10.02
C PRO A 82 15.08 -7.27 -11.29
N GLN A 83 13.93 -6.62 -11.46
CA GLN A 83 13.10 -6.85 -12.64
C GLN A 83 13.81 -6.45 -13.95
N LEU A 84 13.56 -7.25 -14.99
CA LEU A 84 14.01 -6.95 -16.35
C LEU A 84 13.36 -5.64 -16.81
N ASN A 85 14.21 -4.69 -17.23
CA ASN A 85 13.85 -3.33 -17.65
C ASN A 85 13.41 -2.38 -16.51
N PHE A 86 13.80 -2.61 -15.25
CA PHE A 86 13.72 -1.57 -14.23
C PHE A 86 14.54 -0.33 -14.63
N SER A 87 13.96 0.86 -14.48
CA SER A 87 14.59 2.15 -14.81
C SER A 87 14.66 3.04 -13.56
N SER A 88 15.87 3.29 -13.06
CA SER A 88 16.09 4.01 -11.79
C SER A 88 15.63 5.48 -11.87
N PRO A 89 15.18 6.11 -10.77
CA PRO A 89 14.82 7.53 -10.75
C PRO A 89 16.07 8.42 -10.62
N LEU A 90 17.06 8.24 -11.53
CA LEU A 90 18.40 8.82 -11.45
C LEU A 90 18.43 10.32 -11.12
N CYS A 91 17.54 11.11 -11.72
CA CYS A 91 17.46 12.54 -11.45
C CYS A 91 17.00 12.87 -10.04
N THR A 92 16.08 12.09 -9.48
CA THR A 92 15.73 12.16 -8.06
C THR A 92 16.91 11.73 -7.21
N LEU A 93 17.63 10.65 -7.58
CA LEU A 93 18.81 10.19 -6.84
C LEU A 93 19.91 11.26 -6.77
N ARG A 94 20.26 11.90 -7.89
CA ARG A 94 21.23 13.02 -7.93
C ARG A 94 20.76 14.20 -7.09
N GLN A 95 19.48 14.59 -7.16
CA GLN A 95 18.92 15.67 -6.35
C GLN A 95 18.97 15.39 -4.84
N ILE A 96 18.81 14.14 -4.42
CA ILE A 96 18.97 13.75 -3.01
C ILE A 96 20.44 13.62 -2.60
N SER A 97 21.34 13.11 -3.47
CA SER A 97 22.79 13.09 -3.20
C SER A 97 23.37 14.50 -3.01
N ALA A 98 22.96 15.45 -3.85
CA ALA A 98 23.31 16.86 -3.71
C ALA A 98 22.75 17.47 -2.42
N GLU A 99 21.51 17.16 -2.04
CA GLU A 99 20.92 17.65 -0.79
C GLU A 99 21.56 17.04 0.46
N MET A 100 22.13 15.83 0.41
CA MET A 100 22.85 15.24 1.56
C MET A 100 24.30 15.71 1.69
N SER A 101 24.93 16.11 0.58
CA SER A 101 26.37 16.38 0.52
C SER A 101 26.78 17.71 1.17
N CYS A 102 28.00 17.75 1.71
CA CYS A 102 28.71 18.97 2.12
C CYS A 102 27.96 19.86 3.13
N LYS A 103 27.05 19.28 3.92
CA LYS A 103 26.45 19.95 5.07
C LYS A 103 27.45 19.99 6.23
N PRO A 104 27.50 21.06 7.05
CA PRO A 104 28.24 21.06 8.30
C PRO A 104 27.65 20.03 9.31
N PRO A 105 28.45 19.53 10.27
CA PRO A 105 27.96 18.65 11.33
C PRO A 105 27.01 19.38 12.29
N GLY A 106 26.00 18.67 12.79
CA GLY A 106 25.03 19.14 13.77
C GLY A 106 23.62 18.59 13.53
N GLU A 107 22.91 18.29 14.61
CA GLU A 107 21.63 17.56 14.59
C GLU A 107 20.51 18.38 13.95
N GLU A 108 20.52 19.70 14.16
CA GLU A 108 19.56 20.64 13.54
C GLU A 108 19.77 20.72 12.01
N ILE A 109 21.03 20.65 11.54
CA ILE A 109 21.39 20.66 10.12
C ILE A 109 20.96 19.33 9.46
N ALA A 110 21.18 18.21 10.15
CA ALA A 110 20.71 16.89 9.70
C ALA A 110 19.17 16.83 9.64
N HIS A 111 18.48 17.43 10.61
CA HIS A 111 17.02 17.58 10.62
C HIS A 111 16.51 18.43 9.45
N LYS A 112 17.01 19.66 9.28
CA LYS A 112 16.64 20.56 8.18
C LYS A 112 16.86 19.90 6.80
N THR A 113 17.99 19.20 6.65
CA THR A 113 18.32 18.43 5.43
C THR A 113 17.34 17.28 5.21
N THR A 114 16.99 16.53 6.27
CA THR A 114 15.98 15.45 6.21
C THR A 114 14.60 15.98 5.79
N VAL A 115 14.16 17.11 6.34
CA VAL A 115 12.90 17.75 5.97
C VAL A 115 12.94 18.25 4.52
N ALA A 116 14.07 18.77 4.03
CA ALA A 116 14.22 19.13 2.61
C ALA A 116 14.10 17.91 1.67
N ILE A 117 14.72 16.78 2.04
CA ILE A 117 14.61 15.50 1.32
C ILE A 117 13.15 15.01 1.29
N LEU A 118 12.47 15.00 2.43
CA LEU A 118 11.07 14.57 2.54
C LEU A 118 10.13 15.43 1.69
N ASN A 119 10.36 16.73 1.59
CA ASN A 119 9.59 17.63 0.71
C ASN A 119 9.84 17.36 -0.78
N LYS A 120 11.08 17.12 -1.21
CA LYS A 120 11.39 16.70 -2.59
C LYS A 120 10.72 15.37 -2.93
N LEU A 121 10.61 14.46 -1.95
CA LEU A 121 9.97 13.16 -2.08
C LEU A 121 8.49 13.14 -1.62
N SER A 122 7.84 14.30 -1.54
CA SER A 122 6.47 14.49 -1.01
C SER A 122 5.42 13.57 -1.65
N LYS A 123 5.55 13.33 -2.96
CA LYS A 123 4.69 12.47 -3.83
C LYS A 123 4.99 10.97 -3.78
N TYR A 124 5.86 10.52 -2.88
CA TYR A 124 6.19 9.10 -2.72
C TYR A 124 5.61 8.53 -1.42
N GLU A 125 5.24 7.26 -1.45
CA GLU A 125 4.87 6.47 -0.26
C GLU A 125 6.07 6.37 0.70
N TRP A 126 5.85 6.11 1.99
CA TRP A 126 6.89 6.30 3.02
C TRP A 126 8.07 5.33 2.87
N ASP A 127 7.81 4.08 2.48
CA ASP A 127 8.84 3.11 2.09
C ASP A 127 9.64 3.60 0.87
N ALA A 128 8.97 4.12 -0.16
CA ALA A 128 9.60 4.69 -1.34
C ALA A 128 10.48 5.91 -0.98
N LYS A 129 10.06 6.79 -0.06
CA LYS A 129 10.91 7.90 0.43
C LYS A 129 12.21 7.39 1.04
N ALA A 130 12.15 6.33 1.87
CA ALA A 130 13.33 5.72 2.46
C ALA A 130 14.24 5.09 1.40
N VAL A 131 13.69 4.23 0.54
CA VAL A 131 14.46 3.47 -0.46
C VAL A 131 15.09 4.39 -1.51
N ILE A 132 14.41 5.46 -1.96
CA ILE A 132 14.98 6.45 -2.88
C ILE A 132 16.14 7.23 -2.23
N THR A 133 16.00 7.63 -0.97
CA THR A 133 17.07 8.33 -0.24
C THR A 133 18.28 7.44 -0.05
N VAL A 134 18.07 6.18 0.34
CA VAL A 134 19.16 5.22 0.57
C VAL A 134 19.76 4.72 -0.74
N ALA A 135 19.02 4.76 -1.86
CA ALA A 135 19.58 4.56 -3.20
C ALA A 135 20.53 5.68 -3.62
N ALA A 136 20.20 6.95 -3.33
CA ALA A 136 21.11 8.07 -3.59
C ALA A 136 22.42 7.91 -2.81
N PHE A 137 22.33 7.53 -1.53
CA PHE A 137 23.50 7.20 -0.71
C PHE A 137 24.27 5.96 -1.20
N ALA A 138 23.56 4.89 -1.60
CA ALA A 138 24.17 3.64 -2.04
C ALA A 138 25.00 3.81 -3.31
N VAL A 139 24.64 4.73 -4.21
CA VAL A 139 25.46 5.10 -5.36
C VAL A 139 26.80 5.68 -4.89
N GLU A 140 26.80 6.77 -4.13
CA GLU A 140 28.04 7.43 -3.68
C GLU A 140 28.91 6.50 -2.82
N TYR A 141 28.30 5.78 -1.88
CA TYR A 141 29.00 4.87 -0.98
C TYR A 141 29.56 3.65 -1.73
N GLY A 142 28.80 3.10 -2.68
CA GLY A 142 29.23 1.98 -3.51
C GLY A 142 30.37 2.36 -4.44
N GLU A 143 30.30 3.52 -5.08
CA GLU A 143 31.40 4.04 -5.90
C GLU A 143 32.66 4.31 -5.08
N PHE A 144 32.53 4.94 -3.90
CA PHE A 144 33.67 5.25 -3.04
C PHE A 144 34.48 3.99 -2.69
N TRP A 145 33.81 2.90 -2.30
CA TRP A 145 34.47 1.66 -1.91
C TRP A 145 34.85 0.76 -3.10
N LEU A 146 34.11 0.81 -4.22
CA LEU A 146 34.54 0.17 -5.47
C LEU A 146 35.83 0.82 -6.01
N LEU A 147 35.90 2.15 -6.01
CA LEU A 147 37.13 2.90 -6.32
C LEU A 147 38.24 2.46 -5.35
N ALA A 148 38.00 2.47 -4.04
CA ALA A 148 38.97 2.07 -3.02
C ALA A 148 39.62 0.69 -3.28
N GLN A 149 38.82 -0.28 -3.73
CA GLN A 149 39.30 -1.62 -4.08
C GLN A 149 40.14 -1.64 -5.38
N LEU A 150 39.79 -0.81 -6.37
CA LEU A 150 40.37 -0.86 -7.73
C LEU A 150 41.49 0.15 -8.00
N GLN A 151 41.69 1.18 -7.15
CA GLN A 151 42.82 2.11 -7.26
C GLN A 151 44.22 1.47 -7.41
N PRO A 152 44.52 0.26 -6.87
CA PRO A 152 45.83 -0.39 -7.05
C PRO A 152 46.05 -0.99 -8.45
N THR A 153 44.98 -1.30 -9.19
CA THR A 153 45.02 -2.08 -10.45
C THR A 153 44.53 -1.32 -11.67
N ASP A 154 43.58 -0.40 -11.50
CA ASP A 154 42.95 0.38 -12.57
C ASP A 154 43.41 1.85 -12.50
N LEU A 155 43.96 2.33 -13.62
CA LEU A 155 44.51 3.69 -13.75
C LEU A 155 43.43 4.78 -13.87
N LEU A 156 42.25 4.45 -14.41
CA LEU A 156 41.11 5.37 -14.43
C LEU A 156 40.46 5.40 -13.05
N ALA A 157 40.24 4.25 -12.38
CA ALA A 157 39.81 4.20 -10.97
C ALA A 157 40.74 4.99 -10.05
N LYS A 158 42.06 4.88 -10.25
CA LYS A 158 43.06 5.66 -9.51
C LYS A 158 42.84 7.17 -9.71
N SER A 159 42.64 7.61 -10.95
CA SER A 159 42.51 9.03 -11.31
C SER A 159 41.17 9.62 -10.82
N VAL A 160 40.05 8.95 -11.11
CA VAL A 160 38.71 9.29 -10.61
C VAL A 160 38.66 9.26 -9.08
N GLY A 161 39.27 8.25 -8.43
CA GLY A 161 39.33 8.16 -6.98
C GLY A 161 40.13 9.29 -6.31
N VAL A 162 41.14 9.86 -6.97
CA VAL A 162 41.78 11.11 -6.48
C VAL A 162 40.81 12.30 -6.60
N LEU A 163 40.00 12.37 -7.66
CA LEU A 163 38.96 13.41 -7.86
C LEU A 163 37.71 13.22 -6.96
N LYS A 164 37.49 12.01 -6.42
CA LYS A 164 36.53 11.70 -5.33
C LYS A 164 37.17 11.64 -3.92
N ARG A 165 38.42 12.11 -3.77
CA ARG A 165 39.21 12.13 -2.50
C ARG A 165 39.38 10.77 -1.80
N VAL A 166 39.14 9.65 -2.46
CA VAL A 166 39.21 8.28 -1.90
C VAL A 166 40.53 8.01 -1.13
N PRO A 167 41.73 8.37 -1.64
CA PRO A 167 43.00 8.18 -0.93
C PRO A 167 43.10 8.89 0.43
N LEU A 168 42.31 9.94 0.68
CA LEU A 168 42.32 10.65 1.96
C LEU A 168 41.76 9.80 3.11
N LEU A 169 40.93 8.79 2.82
CA LEU A 169 40.53 7.76 3.78
C LEU A 169 41.32 6.45 3.60
N THR A 170 41.57 6.02 2.36
CA THR A 170 42.01 4.65 2.06
C THR A 170 43.52 4.43 2.08
N ARG A 171 44.35 5.48 2.12
CA ARG A 171 45.80 5.33 2.33
C ARG A 171 46.08 4.71 3.72
N PRO A 172 47.11 3.86 3.90
CA PRO A 172 47.34 3.13 5.17
C PRO A 172 47.38 4.01 6.44
N ALA A 173 47.98 5.21 6.36
CA ALA A 173 48.03 6.14 7.48
C ALA A 173 46.66 6.71 7.87
N SER A 174 45.79 7.00 6.89
CA SER A 174 44.41 7.44 7.15
C SER A 174 43.54 6.28 7.65
N LEU A 175 43.67 5.09 7.06
CA LEU A 175 42.95 3.90 7.54
C LEU A 175 43.26 3.59 9.01
N GLN A 176 44.50 3.78 9.46
CA GLN A 176 44.85 3.68 10.88
C GLN A 176 44.24 4.82 11.72
N LYS A 177 44.35 6.07 11.26
CA LYS A 177 43.82 7.27 11.96
C LYS A 177 42.30 7.24 12.14
N HIS A 178 41.56 6.79 11.13
CA HIS A 178 40.09 6.83 11.08
C HIS A 178 39.42 5.46 11.27
N ARG A 179 40.18 4.44 11.71
CA ARG A 179 39.73 3.04 11.76
C ARG A 179 38.38 2.85 12.47
N GLN A 180 38.23 3.40 13.67
CA GLN A 180 37.01 3.21 14.46
C GLN A 180 35.81 3.99 13.89
N PRO A 181 35.91 5.29 13.52
CA PRO A 181 34.84 5.98 12.79
C PRO A 181 34.37 5.27 11.51
N ILE A 182 35.29 4.68 10.74
CA ILE A 182 34.94 3.93 9.53
C ILE A 182 34.18 2.62 9.86
N LEU A 183 34.56 1.92 10.93
CA LEU A 183 33.81 0.73 11.39
C LEU A 183 32.46 1.08 12.02
N GLU A 184 32.38 2.19 12.76
CA GLU A 184 31.13 2.71 13.32
C GLU A 184 30.12 3.04 12.22
N LEU A 185 30.52 3.84 11.22
CA LEU A 185 29.63 4.16 10.09
C LEU A 185 29.29 2.93 9.24
N ASN A 186 30.23 1.99 9.03
CA ASN A 186 29.95 0.75 8.30
C ASN A 186 28.87 -0.09 9.00
N ASN A 187 28.95 -0.21 10.33
CA ASN A 187 27.94 -0.92 11.12
C ASN A 187 26.59 -0.16 11.15
N LEU A 188 26.60 1.16 11.14
CA LEU A 188 25.38 1.97 11.08
C LEU A 188 24.69 1.89 9.72
N VAL A 189 25.43 1.80 8.61
CA VAL A 189 24.90 1.48 7.27
C VAL A 189 24.22 0.10 7.29
N LYS A 190 24.89 -0.93 7.81
CA LYS A 190 24.33 -2.30 7.93
C LYS A 190 23.06 -2.35 8.80
N ALA A 191 22.98 -1.54 9.86
CA ALA A 191 21.82 -1.46 10.73
C ALA A 191 20.65 -0.71 10.09
N THR A 192 20.93 0.40 9.39
CA THR A 192 19.92 1.21 8.70
C THR A 192 19.31 0.46 7.52
N LEU A 193 20.13 -0.27 6.75
CA LEU A 193 19.64 -1.19 5.70
C LEU A 193 18.70 -2.26 6.26
N GLN A 194 18.98 -2.80 7.45
CA GLN A 194 18.08 -3.75 8.12
C GLN A 194 16.77 -3.10 8.59
N VAL A 195 16.78 -1.85 9.07
CA VAL A 195 15.54 -1.12 9.40
C VAL A 195 14.67 -0.96 8.15
N ILE A 196 15.25 -0.54 7.03
CA ILE A 196 14.53 -0.36 5.77
C ILE A 196 14.00 -1.70 5.24
N GLN A 197 14.79 -2.78 5.33
CA GLN A 197 14.31 -4.12 5.01
C GLN A 197 13.10 -4.51 5.85
N LEU A 198 13.09 -4.19 7.16
CA LEU A 198 11.98 -4.50 8.06
C LEU A 198 10.74 -3.63 7.77
N ILE A 199 10.91 -2.35 7.44
CA ILE A 199 9.81 -1.47 6.99
C ILE A 199 9.18 -2.05 5.71
N PHE A 200 10.00 -2.51 4.76
CA PHE A 200 9.52 -3.08 3.49
C PHE A 200 8.92 -4.50 3.64
N ASP A 201 9.45 -5.32 4.53
CA ASP A 201 8.85 -6.59 4.97
C ASP A 201 7.48 -6.37 5.64
N LEU A 202 7.33 -5.26 6.40
CA LEU A 202 6.10 -4.87 7.07
C LEU A 202 5.05 -4.33 6.09
N GLU A 203 5.44 -3.50 5.12
CA GLU A 203 4.51 -2.95 4.13
C GLU A 203 3.84 -4.06 3.32
N LYS A 204 4.57 -5.14 3.01
CA LYS A 204 3.99 -6.33 2.36
C LYS A 204 2.90 -7.03 3.18
N LEU A 205 2.84 -6.79 4.50
CA LEU A 205 1.78 -7.29 5.38
C LEU A 205 0.55 -6.36 5.49
N THR A 206 0.60 -5.11 5.01
CA THR A 206 -0.57 -4.19 5.02
C THR A 206 -1.70 -4.65 4.10
N SER A 207 -1.39 -5.61 3.21
CA SER A 207 -2.32 -6.36 2.36
C SER A 207 -3.35 -7.21 3.12
N TYR A 208 -3.18 -7.44 4.43
CA TYR A 208 -4.11 -8.18 5.28
C TYR A 208 -5.08 -7.24 6.03
N ASP A 209 -6.36 -7.62 6.16
CA ASP A 209 -7.36 -6.84 6.91
C ASP A 209 -6.91 -6.66 8.38
N THR A 210 -6.86 -5.41 8.84
CA THR A 210 -6.46 -5.04 10.21
C THR A 210 -7.38 -5.61 11.29
N LYS A 211 -8.55 -6.14 10.94
CA LYS A 211 -9.41 -6.94 11.85
C LYS A 211 -8.82 -8.32 12.14
N ASP A 212 -8.23 -8.96 11.13
CA ASP A 212 -7.58 -10.26 11.24
C ASP A 212 -6.15 -10.13 11.79
N VAL A 213 -5.49 -8.98 11.55
CA VAL A 213 -4.14 -8.68 12.03
C VAL A 213 -4.07 -7.32 12.77
N PRO A 214 -4.64 -7.20 14.00
CA PRO A 214 -4.67 -5.94 14.74
C PRO A 214 -3.30 -5.29 15.04
N ALA A 215 -2.22 -6.07 15.01
CA ALA A 215 -0.86 -5.56 15.20
C ALA A 215 -0.38 -4.63 14.06
N LEU A 216 -1.02 -4.66 12.89
CA LEU A 216 -0.70 -3.75 11.78
C LEU A 216 -0.99 -2.28 12.11
N ILE A 217 -2.04 -2.00 12.89
CA ILE A 217 -2.47 -0.61 13.19
C ILE A 217 -1.33 0.22 13.82
N PRO A 218 -0.78 -0.14 15.00
CA PRO A 218 0.33 0.59 15.61
C PRO A 218 1.66 0.43 14.87
N ALA A 219 1.75 -0.46 13.88
CA ALA A 219 2.93 -0.60 13.03
C ALA A 219 2.89 0.43 11.89
N ILE A 220 1.76 0.53 11.17
CA ILE A 220 1.52 1.50 10.10
C ILE A 220 1.63 2.94 10.62
N GLU A 221 1.07 3.23 11.81
CA GLU A 221 1.14 4.56 12.44
C GLU A 221 2.59 4.99 12.77
N GLN A 222 3.51 4.03 12.98
CA GLN A 222 4.93 4.27 13.29
C GLN A 222 5.82 4.42 12.04
N ILE A 223 5.43 3.85 10.88
CA ILE A 223 6.25 3.84 9.64
C ILE A 223 6.85 5.22 9.28
N PRO A 224 6.11 6.35 9.29
CA PRO A 224 6.67 7.64 8.93
C PRO A 224 7.82 8.08 9.83
N VAL A 225 7.72 7.80 11.14
CA VAL A 225 8.74 8.12 12.13
C VAL A 225 10.00 7.27 11.92
N ASP A 226 9.83 5.97 11.71
CA ASP A 226 10.96 5.05 11.48
C ASP A 226 11.66 5.31 10.14
N VAL A 227 10.92 5.77 9.12
CA VAL A 227 11.46 6.28 7.85
C VAL A 227 12.25 7.58 8.05
N TYR A 228 11.71 8.55 8.79
CA TYR A 228 12.43 9.79 9.14
C TYR A 228 13.76 9.49 9.83
N TRP A 229 13.77 8.59 10.83
CA TRP A 229 14.97 8.19 11.55
C TRP A 229 15.98 7.44 10.67
N SER A 230 15.50 6.69 9.67
CA SER A 230 16.37 6.06 8.67
C SER A 230 17.03 7.10 7.77
N ILE A 231 16.28 8.12 7.29
CA ILE A 231 16.80 9.18 6.43
C ILE A 231 17.82 10.05 7.17
N ILE A 232 17.50 10.56 8.37
CA ILE A 232 18.43 11.43 9.11
C ILE A 232 19.72 10.70 9.50
N THR A 233 19.66 9.38 9.73
CA THR A 233 20.86 8.57 9.95
C THR A 233 21.74 8.51 8.71
N VAL A 234 21.15 8.39 7.51
CA VAL A 234 21.91 8.44 6.25
C VAL A 234 22.54 9.83 6.02
N VAL A 235 21.81 10.91 6.31
CA VAL A 235 22.36 12.28 6.27
C VAL A 235 23.57 12.38 7.21
N ALA A 236 23.46 11.92 8.46
CA ALA A 236 24.54 11.95 9.44
C ALA A 236 25.77 11.11 9.00
N ILE A 237 25.56 9.97 8.33
CA ILE A 237 26.64 9.15 7.74
C ILE A 237 27.34 9.92 6.60
N VAL A 238 26.60 10.57 5.70
CA VAL A 238 27.19 11.37 4.60
C VAL A 238 28.04 12.52 5.16
N THR A 239 27.49 13.27 6.11
CA THR A 239 28.23 14.34 6.81
C THR A 239 29.48 13.80 7.49
N GLN A 240 29.42 12.65 8.16
CA GLN A 240 30.61 12.05 8.77
C GLN A 240 31.66 11.62 7.74
N ILE A 241 31.26 11.08 6.59
CA ILE A 241 32.21 10.75 5.50
C ILE A 241 32.88 12.02 4.98
N ASP A 242 32.12 13.09 4.70
CA ASP A 242 32.68 14.38 4.26
C ASP A 242 33.64 14.97 5.34
N CYS A 243 33.27 14.94 6.63
CA CYS A 243 34.12 15.35 7.77
C CYS A 243 35.41 14.52 7.89
N LEU A 244 35.36 13.21 7.63
CA LEU A 244 36.55 12.35 7.64
C LEU A 244 37.45 12.61 6.43
N THR A 245 36.91 12.85 5.22
CA THR A 245 37.73 13.17 4.03
C THR A 245 38.40 14.54 4.10
N THR A 246 37.78 15.51 4.79
CA THR A 246 38.36 16.84 5.05
C THR A 246 39.27 16.88 6.27
N ASP A 247 39.36 15.78 7.02
CA ASP A 247 40.10 15.65 8.28
C ASP A 247 39.68 16.68 9.35
N SER A 248 38.37 17.00 9.37
CA SER A 248 37.76 18.05 10.18
C SER A 248 37.94 17.84 11.69
N GLU A 249 38.17 18.95 12.40
CA GLU A 249 38.19 19.04 13.87
C GLU A 249 36.81 18.73 14.46
N HIS A 250 35.77 19.36 13.89
CA HIS A 250 34.38 19.14 14.25
C HIS A 250 33.80 18.01 13.39
N ARG A 251 33.19 17.01 14.04
CA ARG A 251 32.72 15.77 13.41
C ARG A 251 31.27 15.52 13.77
N GLN A 252 30.56 14.78 12.94
CA GLN A 252 29.21 14.34 13.27
C GLN A 252 29.28 13.21 14.30
N GLU A 253 28.56 13.33 15.41
CA GLU A 253 28.40 12.20 16.33
C GLU A 253 27.37 11.21 15.75
N LEU A 254 27.75 9.94 15.65
CA LEU A 254 26.88 8.85 15.14
C LEU A 254 26.25 8.01 16.26
N SER A 255 26.74 8.13 17.49
CA SER A 255 26.34 7.31 18.65
C SER A 255 24.83 7.34 18.90
N HIS A 256 24.24 8.54 18.92
CA HIS A 256 22.82 8.77 19.17
C HIS A 256 21.91 8.20 18.07
N TYR A 257 22.30 8.38 16.80
CA TYR A 257 21.61 7.78 15.65
C TYR A 257 21.67 6.25 15.71
N GLY A 258 22.84 5.68 16.04
CA GLY A 258 23.02 4.25 16.26
C GLY A 258 22.15 3.69 17.38
N GLN A 259 21.99 4.41 18.49
CA GLN A 259 21.08 4.02 19.57
C GLN A 259 19.62 4.00 19.08
N LYS A 260 19.15 5.07 18.44
CA LYS A 260 17.76 5.16 17.93
C LYS A 260 17.45 4.09 16.88
N ILE A 261 18.35 3.87 15.92
CA ILE A 261 18.21 2.83 14.88
C ILE A 261 18.13 1.43 15.48
N ASN A 262 18.95 1.11 16.49
CA ASN A 262 18.86 -0.19 17.18
C ASN A 262 17.54 -0.36 17.97
N VAL A 263 17.03 0.71 18.59
CA VAL A 263 15.70 0.69 19.22
C VAL A 263 14.60 0.44 18.18
N ILE A 264 14.60 1.14 17.04
CA ILE A 264 13.64 0.95 15.94
C ILE A 264 13.70 -0.48 15.38
N LEU A 265 14.90 -0.99 15.10
CA LEU A 265 15.14 -2.36 14.65
C LEU A 265 14.58 -3.39 15.65
N SER A 266 14.66 -3.13 16.96
CA SER A 266 14.05 -3.99 17.99
C SER A 266 12.51 -3.89 18.02
N LYS A 267 11.93 -2.68 17.87
CA LYS A 267 10.48 -2.45 17.77
C LYS A 267 9.91 -3.21 16.56
N LEU A 268 10.47 -2.99 15.37
CA LEU A 268 9.99 -3.56 14.10
C LEU A 268 10.04 -5.09 14.08
N ARG A 269 11.15 -5.70 14.52
CA ARG A 269 11.26 -7.17 14.64
C ARG A 269 10.16 -7.77 15.52
N LYS A 270 9.83 -7.10 16.64
CA LYS A 270 8.74 -7.53 17.53
C LYS A 270 7.36 -7.42 16.86
N GLN A 271 7.08 -6.30 16.18
CA GLN A 271 5.80 -6.10 15.50
C GLN A 271 5.60 -7.07 14.33
N ILE A 272 6.62 -7.28 13.50
CA ILE A 272 6.56 -8.23 12.36
C ILE A 272 6.35 -9.67 12.86
N THR A 273 6.97 -10.05 13.99
CA THR A 273 6.74 -11.36 14.62
C THR A 273 5.29 -11.52 15.07
N LEU A 274 4.71 -10.49 15.72
CA LEU A 274 3.32 -10.49 16.17
C LEU A 274 2.33 -10.51 14.98
N CYS A 275 2.60 -9.74 13.92
CA CYS A 275 1.80 -9.75 12.69
C CYS A 275 1.82 -11.14 12.03
N ARG A 276 3.01 -11.76 11.89
CA ARG A 276 3.15 -13.11 11.32
C ARG A 276 2.42 -14.18 12.14
N GLN A 277 2.39 -14.06 13.47
CA GLN A 277 1.57 -14.94 14.32
C GLN A 277 0.06 -14.75 14.04
N GLN A 278 -0.42 -13.51 14.05
CA GLN A 278 -1.84 -13.20 13.81
C GLN A 278 -2.31 -13.63 12.41
N ILE A 279 -1.45 -13.47 11.39
CA ILE A 279 -1.68 -13.99 10.03
C ILE A 279 -1.86 -15.51 10.06
N ALA A 280 -0.98 -16.26 10.73
CA ALA A 280 -1.09 -17.72 10.83
C ALA A 280 -2.38 -18.17 11.57
N GLU A 281 -2.79 -17.47 12.63
CA GLU A 281 -4.06 -17.71 13.32
C GLU A 281 -5.27 -17.44 12.41
N ALA A 282 -5.26 -16.34 11.65
CA ALA A 282 -6.31 -15.98 10.71
C ALA A 282 -6.39 -16.96 9.52
N GLU A 283 -5.25 -17.39 8.97
CA GLU A 283 -5.19 -18.40 7.91
C GLU A 283 -5.68 -19.77 8.38
N TYR A 284 -5.33 -20.20 9.59
CA TYR A 284 -5.86 -21.41 10.21
C TYR A 284 -7.39 -21.33 10.41
N TYR A 285 -7.91 -20.18 10.85
CA TYR A 285 -9.35 -19.96 10.97
C TYR A 285 -10.07 -19.98 9.61
N ARG A 286 -9.50 -19.32 8.58
CA ARG A 286 -10.00 -19.36 7.19
C ARG A 286 -9.95 -20.78 6.61
N LYS A 287 -8.93 -21.59 6.95
CA LYS A 287 -8.80 -23.00 6.57
C LYS A 287 -9.91 -23.85 7.20
N LEU A 288 -10.22 -23.65 8.48
CA LEU A 288 -11.38 -24.27 9.13
C LEU A 288 -12.69 -23.90 8.44
N ARG A 289 -12.94 -22.60 8.21
CA ARG A 289 -14.19 -22.15 7.54
C ARG A 289 -14.36 -22.77 6.16
N LYS A 290 -13.31 -22.81 5.33
CA LYS A 290 -13.33 -23.51 4.02
C LYS A 290 -13.66 -25.00 4.16
N LEU A 291 -13.01 -25.68 5.11
CA LEU A 291 -13.15 -27.12 5.34
C LEU A 291 -14.59 -27.53 5.74
N PHE A 292 -15.33 -26.66 6.44
CA PHE A 292 -16.75 -26.86 6.76
C PHE A 292 -17.71 -26.40 5.65
N GLN A 293 -17.24 -25.66 4.65
CA GLN A 293 -18.02 -25.27 3.48
C GLN A 293 -17.93 -26.31 2.34
N THR A 294 -16.87 -27.13 2.30
CA THR A 294 -16.71 -28.23 1.34
C THR A 294 -17.20 -29.58 1.88
N PRO A 295 -17.64 -30.52 1.02
CA PRO A 295 -17.96 -31.92 1.41
C PRO A 295 -16.74 -32.74 1.87
N THR A 296 -16.19 -32.40 3.04
CA THR A 296 -14.93 -32.95 3.55
C THR A 296 -15.14 -34.23 4.38
N GLU A 297 -14.27 -35.24 4.21
CA GLU A 297 -14.32 -36.45 5.04
C GLU A 297 -14.11 -36.11 6.53
N VAL A 298 -14.93 -36.73 7.39
CA VAL A 298 -14.89 -36.58 8.86
C VAL A 298 -13.47 -36.73 9.44
N MET A 299 -12.67 -37.63 8.87
CA MET A 299 -11.26 -37.87 9.25
C MET A 299 -10.42 -36.58 9.21
N GLU A 300 -10.55 -35.79 8.14
CA GLU A 300 -9.79 -34.55 7.96
C GLU A 300 -10.34 -33.41 8.83
N VAL A 301 -11.65 -33.40 9.09
CA VAL A 301 -12.26 -32.49 10.07
C VAL A 301 -11.62 -32.67 11.44
N PHE A 302 -11.48 -33.91 11.93
CA PHE A 302 -10.87 -34.19 13.23
C PHE A 302 -9.37 -33.81 13.25
N LYS A 303 -8.60 -34.13 12.19
CA LYS A 303 -7.19 -33.76 12.09
C LYS A 303 -6.95 -32.25 12.19
N VAL A 304 -7.82 -31.43 11.58
CA VAL A 304 -7.65 -29.97 11.52
C VAL A 304 -8.32 -29.27 12.71
N LEU A 305 -9.53 -29.65 13.10
CA LEU A 305 -10.29 -29.04 14.20
C LEU A 305 -9.76 -29.42 15.58
N ILE A 306 -9.24 -30.63 15.77
CA ILE A 306 -8.92 -31.16 17.10
C ILE A 306 -7.41 -31.35 17.28
N PHE A 307 -6.76 -32.06 16.36
CA PHE A 307 -5.45 -32.67 16.63
C PHE A 307 -4.21 -31.92 16.09
N SER A 308 -4.37 -30.85 15.31
CA SER A 308 -3.27 -30.14 14.63
C SER A 308 -2.30 -31.07 13.88
N SER A 309 -2.82 -31.71 12.82
CA SER A 309 -2.12 -32.49 11.78
C SER A 309 -1.27 -33.71 12.17
N ASP A 310 -0.44 -33.65 13.19
CA ASP A 310 0.83 -34.39 13.18
C ASP A 310 0.69 -35.87 13.60
N ALA A 311 -0.29 -36.18 14.47
CA ALA A 311 -0.83 -37.53 14.63
C ALA A 311 -2.24 -37.50 15.26
N PRO A 312 -3.31 -37.92 14.55
CA PRO A 312 -4.64 -37.98 15.13
C PRO A 312 -4.71 -39.07 16.22
N GLN A 313 -5.03 -38.68 17.46
CA GLN A 313 -5.11 -39.62 18.59
C GLN A 313 -6.28 -40.60 18.43
N PRO A 314 -6.18 -41.83 18.97
CA PRO A 314 -7.29 -42.78 18.96
C PRO A 314 -8.48 -42.25 19.76
N LEU A 315 -9.69 -42.67 19.36
CA LEU A 315 -10.89 -42.47 20.15
C LEU A 315 -10.95 -43.55 21.23
N PHE A 316 -11.59 -43.25 22.35
CA PHE A 316 -12.04 -44.26 23.31
C PHE A 316 -13.48 -44.66 22.97
N ASP A 317 -13.77 -45.95 22.82
CA ASP A 317 -15.13 -46.46 22.63
C ASP A 317 -15.79 -46.64 24.01
N GLY A 318 -16.81 -45.83 24.30
CA GLY A 318 -17.53 -45.87 25.57
C GLY A 318 -18.39 -47.11 25.79
N ALA A 319 -18.66 -47.92 24.75
CA ALA A 319 -19.41 -49.16 24.88
C ALA A 319 -18.49 -50.36 25.15
N THR A 320 -17.36 -50.49 24.44
CA THR A 320 -16.39 -51.58 24.63
C THR A 320 -15.32 -51.30 25.68
N LYS A 321 -15.17 -50.03 26.09
CA LYS A 321 -14.11 -49.51 26.98
C LYS A 321 -12.68 -49.72 26.44
N THR A 322 -12.52 -49.79 25.12
CA THR A 322 -11.23 -49.94 24.42
C THR A 322 -10.88 -48.70 23.60
N THR A 323 -9.60 -48.55 23.23
CA THR A 323 -9.17 -47.54 22.25
C THR A 323 -9.32 -48.04 20.82
N VAL A 324 -9.79 -47.18 19.92
CA VAL A 324 -10.03 -47.46 18.51
C VAL A 324 -9.42 -46.37 17.63
N LYS A 325 -8.97 -46.74 16.42
CA LYS A 325 -8.49 -45.76 15.44
C LYS A 325 -9.65 -44.89 14.94
N LEU A 326 -9.34 -43.63 14.62
CA LEU A 326 -10.30 -42.65 14.07
C LEU A 326 -11.05 -43.17 12.82
N GLU A 327 -10.46 -44.12 12.08
CA GLU A 327 -11.01 -44.78 10.89
C GLU A 327 -12.40 -45.41 11.08
N VAL A 328 -12.86 -45.66 12.32
CA VAL A 328 -14.24 -46.08 12.63
C VAL A 328 -15.28 -45.04 12.16
N LEU A 329 -14.89 -43.78 11.97
CA LEU A 329 -15.73 -42.70 11.43
C LEU A 329 -15.71 -42.60 9.89
N ARG A 330 -14.85 -43.35 9.19
CA ARG A 330 -14.71 -43.31 7.73
C ARG A 330 -16.06 -43.62 7.05
N LYS A 331 -16.50 -42.72 6.18
CA LYS A 331 -17.80 -42.79 5.46
C LYS A 331 -19.04 -42.90 6.39
N LYS A 332 -18.96 -42.43 7.64
CA LYS A 332 -20.10 -42.35 8.58
C LYS A 332 -20.62 -40.92 8.70
N ASN A 333 -21.87 -40.79 9.15
CA ASN A 333 -22.43 -39.56 9.70
C ASN A 333 -22.10 -39.52 11.20
N VAL A 334 -21.68 -38.37 11.72
CA VAL A 334 -21.20 -38.22 13.10
C VAL A 334 -21.93 -37.08 13.80
N TYR A 335 -22.47 -37.37 14.97
CA TYR A 335 -22.93 -36.38 15.94
C TYR A 335 -21.78 -36.02 16.87
N LEU A 336 -21.27 -34.80 16.74
CA LEU A 336 -20.27 -34.21 17.62
C LEU A 336 -20.97 -33.63 18.84
N LEU A 337 -20.87 -34.32 19.97
CA LEU A 337 -21.23 -33.75 21.27
C LEU A 337 -20.05 -32.90 21.76
N ILE A 338 -20.29 -31.64 22.11
CA ILE A 338 -19.28 -30.68 22.54
C ILE A 338 -19.72 -30.13 23.90
N SER A 339 -18.93 -30.30 24.95
CA SER A 339 -19.24 -29.78 26.29
C SER A 339 -17.98 -29.51 27.09
N THR A 340 -18.09 -28.71 28.15
CA THR A 340 -17.07 -28.74 29.23
C THR A 340 -17.19 -30.05 30.02
N LEU A 341 -16.28 -30.23 30.99
CA LEU A 341 -16.37 -31.29 32.00
C LEU A 341 -17.39 -30.97 33.12
N GLU A 342 -18.31 -30.05 32.90
CA GLU A 342 -19.36 -29.64 33.86
C GLU A 342 -20.76 -30.09 33.44
N ILE A 343 -20.85 -30.85 32.35
CA ILE A 343 -22.07 -31.53 31.88
C ILE A 343 -22.75 -32.32 33.01
N THR A 344 -24.07 -32.15 33.17
CA THR A 344 -24.83 -32.76 34.28
C THR A 344 -25.40 -34.13 33.93
N GLU A 345 -25.92 -34.85 34.94
CA GLU A 345 -26.54 -36.16 34.77
C GLU A 345 -27.79 -36.10 33.89
N GLU A 346 -28.59 -35.05 34.06
CA GLU A 346 -29.80 -34.78 33.29
C GLU A 346 -29.45 -34.52 31.82
N GLU A 347 -28.38 -33.77 31.56
CA GLU A 347 -27.87 -33.51 30.22
C GLU A 347 -27.36 -34.81 29.56
N ILE A 348 -26.55 -35.61 30.27
CA ILE A 348 -26.08 -36.93 29.80
C ILE A 348 -27.26 -37.85 29.46
N TRP A 349 -28.29 -37.89 30.32
CA TRP A 349 -29.48 -38.73 30.12
C TRP A 349 -30.33 -38.30 28.92
N VAL A 350 -30.49 -36.99 28.69
CA VAL A 350 -31.15 -36.46 27.48
C VAL A 350 -30.37 -36.85 26.23
N ILE A 351 -29.03 -36.75 26.24
CA ILE A 351 -28.19 -37.17 25.11
C ILE A 351 -28.25 -38.69 24.91
N GLN A 352 -28.33 -39.48 25.99
CA GLN A 352 -28.45 -40.93 25.92
C GLN A 352 -29.72 -41.39 25.18
N ARG A 353 -30.84 -40.66 25.32
CA ARG A 353 -32.05 -40.90 24.50
C ARG A 353 -31.80 -40.70 23.00
N VAL A 354 -31.02 -39.68 22.63
CA VAL A 354 -30.61 -39.45 21.23
C VAL A 354 -29.68 -40.58 20.75
N TYR A 355 -28.72 -40.98 21.59
CA TYR A 355 -27.78 -42.07 21.30
C TYR A 355 -28.49 -43.39 20.99
N GLU A 356 -29.39 -43.86 21.87
CA GLU A 356 -30.12 -45.13 21.63
C GLU A 356 -30.98 -45.07 20.35
N GLY A 357 -31.53 -43.90 19.99
CA GLY A 357 -32.28 -43.68 18.74
C GLY A 357 -31.45 -43.70 17.45
N ILE A 358 -30.12 -43.65 17.53
CA ILE A 358 -29.19 -43.78 16.39
C ILE A 358 -28.30 -45.02 16.45
N LYS A 359 -28.11 -45.62 17.63
CA LYS A 359 -27.25 -46.79 17.90
C LYS A 359 -27.52 -48.00 17.00
N THR A 360 -28.77 -48.22 16.62
CA THR A 360 -29.20 -49.31 15.72
C THR A 360 -28.94 -49.02 14.23
N LYS A 361 -28.47 -47.83 13.87
CA LYS A 361 -28.27 -47.38 12.49
C LYS A 361 -26.78 -47.21 12.24
N GLU A 362 -26.09 -48.25 11.75
CA GLU A 362 -24.62 -48.27 11.59
C GLU A 362 -24.00 -47.08 10.81
N GLN A 363 -24.78 -46.41 9.98
CA GLN A 363 -24.37 -45.20 9.25
C GLN A 363 -24.17 -43.97 10.16
N TYR A 364 -24.67 -43.99 11.40
CA TYR A 364 -24.50 -42.92 12.39
C TYR A 364 -23.56 -43.34 13.52
N LYS A 365 -22.78 -42.38 14.02
CA LYS A 365 -21.91 -42.50 15.19
C LYS A 365 -22.06 -41.23 16.05
N MET A 366 -21.78 -41.32 17.34
CA MET A 366 -21.74 -40.16 18.25
C MET A 366 -20.36 -40.09 18.89
N VAL A 367 -19.77 -38.90 18.92
CA VAL A 367 -18.41 -38.64 19.41
C VAL A 367 -18.43 -37.43 20.33
N TRP A 368 -17.92 -37.58 21.56
CA TRP A 368 -17.79 -36.50 22.53
C TRP A 368 -16.42 -35.84 22.45
N ILE A 369 -16.43 -34.52 22.32
CA ILE A 369 -15.27 -33.63 22.35
C ILE A 369 -15.30 -32.88 23.71
N PRO A 370 -14.48 -33.30 24.69
CA PRO A 370 -14.37 -32.61 25.98
C PRO A 370 -13.58 -31.31 25.82
N VAL A 371 -14.23 -30.16 26.03
CA VAL A 371 -13.63 -28.83 25.92
C VAL A 371 -13.04 -28.39 27.26
N VAL A 372 -11.72 -28.18 27.28
CA VAL A 372 -10.96 -27.69 28.42
C VAL A 372 -9.96 -26.65 27.92
N GLU A 373 -9.94 -25.46 28.55
CA GLU A 373 -9.02 -24.37 28.20
C GLU A 373 -7.62 -24.62 28.80
N GLU A 374 -7.54 -25.06 30.06
CA GLU A 374 -6.28 -25.45 30.74
C GLU A 374 -6.44 -26.79 31.47
N TRP A 375 -5.51 -27.73 31.25
CA TRP A 375 -5.59 -29.08 31.83
C TRP A 375 -4.89 -29.17 33.19
N THR A 376 -5.68 -29.47 34.23
CA THR A 376 -5.17 -29.88 35.54
C THR A 376 -5.35 -31.38 35.78
N GLU A 377 -4.58 -31.94 36.71
CA GLU A 377 -4.67 -33.36 37.08
C GLU A 377 -6.02 -33.72 37.72
N GLN A 378 -6.70 -32.75 38.34
CA GLN A 378 -8.07 -32.91 38.83
C GLN A 378 -9.08 -33.03 37.68
N LEU A 379 -8.93 -32.19 36.63
CA LEU A 379 -9.79 -32.24 35.44
C LEU A 379 -9.60 -33.53 34.63
N ARG A 380 -8.37 -34.07 34.55
CA ARG A 380 -8.11 -35.39 33.95
C ARG A 380 -8.85 -36.51 34.69
N LYS A 381 -8.82 -36.51 36.03
CA LYS A 381 -9.57 -37.49 36.84
C LYS A 381 -11.08 -37.34 36.65
N LYS A 382 -11.59 -36.11 36.52
CA LYS A 382 -13.01 -35.84 36.19
C LYS A 382 -13.40 -36.35 34.80
N LEU A 383 -12.52 -36.18 33.79
CA LEU A 383 -12.71 -36.72 32.44
C LEU A 383 -12.87 -38.25 32.48
N GLU A 384 -11.96 -38.97 33.14
CA GLU A 384 -12.01 -40.43 33.20
C GLU A 384 -13.30 -40.95 33.88
N VAL A 385 -13.78 -40.27 34.94
CA VAL A 385 -15.07 -40.60 35.59
C VAL A 385 -16.27 -40.39 34.64
N LEU A 386 -16.29 -39.31 33.85
CA LEU A 386 -17.35 -39.07 32.86
C LEU A 386 -17.29 -40.09 31.70
N LYS A 387 -16.11 -40.31 31.16
CA LYS A 387 -15.77 -41.29 30.09
C LYS A 387 -16.10 -42.74 30.48
N ALA A 388 -15.98 -43.10 31.75
CA ALA A 388 -16.42 -44.40 32.26
C ALA A 388 -17.95 -44.60 32.16
N ARG A 389 -18.73 -43.52 32.18
CA ARG A 389 -20.20 -43.55 32.28
C ARG A 389 -20.91 -43.33 30.94
N MET A 390 -20.26 -42.68 29.99
CA MET A 390 -20.78 -42.48 28.63
C MET A 390 -20.63 -43.73 27.74
N PRO A 391 -21.63 -44.08 26.90
CA PRO A 391 -21.60 -45.23 25.99
C PRO A 391 -21.12 -44.92 24.56
N TRP A 392 -20.89 -43.64 24.22
CA TRP A 392 -20.46 -43.19 22.90
C TRP A 392 -18.93 -43.05 22.79
N TYR A 393 -18.41 -42.72 21.60
CA TYR A 393 -16.98 -42.49 21.41
C TYR A 393 -16.54 -41.20 22.13
N VAL A 394 -15.34 -41.17 22.68
CA VAL A 394 -14.76 -40.01 23.35
C VAL A 394 -13.42 -39.68 22.71
N VAL A 395 -13.23 -38.41 22.35
CA VAL A 395 -11.94 -37.91 21.87
C VAL A 395 -10.96 -37.86 23.04
N GLN A 396 -9.80 -38.50 22.86
CA GLN A 396 -8.66 -38.30 23.75
C GLN A 396 -7.99 -36.98 23.38
N VAL A 397 -7.96 -36.03 24.31
CA VAL A 397 -7.32 -34.73 24.12
C VAL A 397 -6.33 -34.53 25.27
N SER A 398 -5.04 -34.39 24.94
CA SER A 398 -3.95 -34.22 25.91
C SER A 398 -3.57 -32.75 26.16
N GLY A 399 -4.17 -31.80 25.42
CA GLY A 399 -3.94 -30.36 25.46
C GLY A 399 -5.19 -29.57 25.07
N GLY A 400 -5.05 -28.30 24.71
CA GLY A 400 -6.18 -27.51 24.18
C GLY A 400 -6.67 -28.04 22.81
N ILE A 401 -7.95 -27.81 22.49
CA ILE A 401 -8.51 -28.14 21.17
C ILE A 401 -8.04 -27.07 20.17
N ALA A 402 -7.37 -27.48 19.10
CA ALA A 402 -6.80 -26.58 18.09
C ALA A 402 -7.82 -25.56 17.54
N GLY A 403 -8.99 -26.04 17.13
CA GLY A 403 -10.09 -25.25 16.60
C GLY A 403 -11.02 -24.63 17.66
N TYR A 404 -10.61 -24.53 18.93
CA TYR A 404 -11.50 -24.04 19.99
C TYR A 404 -12.06 -22.63 19.69
N LYS A 405 -11.25 -21.73 19.12
CA LYS A 405 -11.69 -20.39 18.69
C LYS A 405 -12.88 -20.48 17.73
N TYR A 406 -12.78 -21.33 16.70
CA TYR A 406 -13.84 -21.58 15.72
C TYR A 406 -15.12 -22.18 16.36
N ILE A 407 -14.97 -23.13 17.29
CA ILE A 407 -16.09 -23.73 18.04
C ILE A 407 -16.81 -22.67 18.91
N LYS A 408 -16.04 -21.77 19.53
CA LYS A 408 -16.54 -20.68 20.38
C LYS A 408 -17.25 -19.59 19.57
N GLU A 409 -16.69 -19.24 18.40
CA GLU A 409 -17.12 -18.11 17.58
C GLU A 409 -18.19 -18.51 16.54
N GLU A 410 -17.92 -19.44 15.62
CA GLU A 410 -18.88 -19.84 14.57
C GLU A 410 -20.00 -20.77 15.08
N TRP A 411 -19.67 -21.72 15.96
CA TRP A 411 -20.67 -22.63 16.57
C TRP A 411 -21.27 -22.07 17.87
N HIS A 412 -20.93 -20.82 18.22
CA HIS A 412 -21.48 -20.06 19.35
C HIS A 412 -21.42 -20.83 20.70
N PHE A 413 -20.39 -21.67 20.92
CA PHE A 413 -20.30 -22.54 22.09
C PHE A 413 -20.15 -21.76 23.41
N LYS A 414 -21.28 -21.61 24.13
CA LYS A 414 -21.38 -20.91 25.42
C LYS A 414 -21.20 -21.85 26.62
N LYS A 415 -20.16 -22.70 26.57
CA LYS A 415 -19.78 -23.72 27.58
C LYS A 415 -20.83 -24.81 27.91
N LYS A 416 -22.07 -24.72 27.42
CA LYS A 416 -23.13 -25.74 27.57
C LYS A 416 -23.02 -26.88 26.54
N PRO A 417 -23.49 -28.11 26.84
CA PRO A 417 -23.52 -29.21 25.88
C PRO A 417 -24.24 -28.85 24.58
N THR A 418 -23.55 -29.04 23.47
CA THR A 418 -24.01 -28.71 22.11
C THR A 418 -23.81 -29.93 21.22
N VAL A 419 -24.77 -30.25 20.35
CA VAL A 419 -24.68 -31.38 19.42
C VAL A 419 -24.70 -30.88 17.98
N VAL A 420 -23.64 -31.16 17.22
CA VAL A 420 -23.49 -30.78 15.80
C VAL A 420 -23.47 -32.05 14.94
N ALA A 421 -24.27 -32.11 13.88
CA ALA A 421 -24.31 -33.25 12.95
C ALA A 421 -23.41 -32.99 11.72
N TRP A 422 -22.61 -33.97 11.31
CA TRP A 422 -21.68 -33.85 10.18
C TRP A 422 -21.54 -35.15 9.38
N GLY A 423 -21.38 -35.09 8.05
CA GLY A 423 -21.12 -36.25 7.19
C GLY A 423 -22.07 -36.40 6.00
N MET A 424 -21.81 -37.41 5.15
CA MET A 424 -22.34 -37.56 3.78
C MET A 424 -23.88 -37.55 3.64
N LYS A 425 -24.63 -37.86 4.71
CA LYS A 425 -26.09 -37.75 4.77
C LYS A 425 -26.57 -37.24 6.15
N ALA A 426 -25.80 -36.40 6.82
CA ALA A 426 -26.06 -36.00 8.21
C ALA A 426 -27.17 -34.94 8.38
N PHE A 427 -28.22 -34.99 7.55
CA PHE A 427 -29.24 -33.95 7.44
C PHE A 427 -30.62 -34.56 7.16
N PRO A 428 -31.62 -34.35 8.04
CA PRO A 428 -33.04 -34.58 7.78
C PRO A 428 -33.81 -33.26 7.66
N PHE A 429 -33.23 -32.29 6.93
CA PHE A 429 -33.87 -31.04 6.53
C PHE A 429 -33.53 -30.78 5.06
N THR A 430 -33.99 -31.64 4.15
CA THR A 430 -33.81 -31.36 2.72
C THR A 430 -34.61 -30.11 2.34
N THR A 431 -34.27 -29.45 1.24
CA THR A 431 -35.08 -28.32 0.74
C THR A 431 -36.53 -28.74 0.57
N ALA A 432 -36.80 -29.98 0.13
CA ALA A 432 -38.15 -30.53 0.02
C ALA A 432 -38.87 -30.70 1.39
N ASP A 433 -38.16 -30.99 2.49
CA ASP A 433 -38.76 -31.01 3.83
C ASP A 433 -39.11 -29.58 4.31
N GLN A 434 -38.30 -28.60 3.92
CA GLN A 434 -38.52 -27.17 4.18
C GLN A 434 -39.64 -26.60 3.29
N ASP A 435 -39.70 -26.99 2.02
CA ASP A 435 -40.77 -26.64 1.09
C ASP A 435 -42.11 -27.22 1.55
N ARG A 436 -42.14 -28.42 2.14
CA ARG A 436 -43.32 -29.03 2.78
C ARG A 436 -43.74 -28.38 4.11
N ILE A 437 -43.04 -27.34 4.55
CA ILE A 437 -43.44 -26.41 5.63
C ILE A 437 -43.91 -25.06 5.03
N HIS A 438 -43.69 -24.85 3.74
CA HIS A 438 -43.82 -23.57 3.02
C HIS A 438 -44.96 -23.54 1.98
N ASP A 439 -45.92 -24.48 1.98
CA ASP A 439 -47.08 -24.55 1.07
C ASP A 439 -48.06 -23.35 1.17
N GLU A 440 -47.58 -22.21 0.66
CA GLU A 440 -48.12 -21.08 -0.11
C GLU A 440 -49.56 -20.56 0.08
N ILE A 441 -50.31 -21.00 1.09
CA ILE A 441 -51.61 -20.41 1.47
C ILE A 441 -51.69 -20.12 2.98
N ASN A 442 -51.07 -20.98 3.81
CA ASN A 442 -51.28 -21.01 5.26
C ASN A 442 -50.33 -20.12 6.10
N TRP A 443 -49.77 -19.05 5.51
CA TRP A 443 -48.63 -18.32 6.09
C TRP A 443 -48.91 -17.58 7.41
N VAL A 444 -50.16 -17.21 7.68
CA VAL A 444 -50.55 -16.57 8.96
C VAL A 444 -50.45 -17.56 10.11
N GLY A 445 -50.76 -18.85 9.88
CA GLY A 445 -50.71 -19.90 10.89
C GLY A 445 -49.40 -19.92 11.69
N PRO A 446 -48.22 -20.11 11.05
CA PRO A 446 -46.92 -20.04 11.73
C PRO A 446 -46.62 -18.73 12.47
N ILE A 447 -47.18 -17.59 12.04
CA ILE A 447 -46.95 -16.29 12.71
C ILE A 447 -47.80 -16.15 13.98
N VAL A 448 -49.06 -16.60 13.98
CA VAL A 448 -50.03 -16.30 15.06
C VAL A 448 -50.46 -17.50 15.92
N ARG A 449 -50.16 -18.74 15.51
CA ARG A 449 -50.48 -19.94 16.31
C ARG A 449 -49.79 -19.91 17.69
N ASP A 450 -48.56 -19.40 17.73
CA ASP A 450 -47.73 -19.38 18.92
C ASP A 450 -47.82 -18.01 19.66
N ILE A 451 -48.82 -17.19 19.28
CA ILE A 451 -49.09 -15.85 19.84
C ILE A 451 -50.13 -15.89 20.98
N HIS A 452 -51.28 -16.55 20.80
CA HIS A 452 -52.31 -16.64 21.85
C HIS A 452 -53.10 -17.96 21.75
N PRO A 453 -53.34 -18.70 22.87
CA PRO A 453 -53.95 -20.04 22.82
C PRO A 453 -55.30 -20.10 22.09
N THR A 454 -56.16 -19.09 22.23
CA THR A 454 -57.48 -19.06 21.57
C THR A 454 -57.38 -19.03 20.05
N ILE A 455 -56.35 -18.38 19.48
CA ILE A 455 -56.17 -18.31 18.03
C ILE A 455 -55.85 -19.69 17.47
N ALA A 456 -55.01 -20.47 18.17
CA ALA A 456 -54.70 -21.85 17.81
C ALA A 456 -55.91 -22.80 17.91
N THR A 457 -56.95 -22.43 18.66
CA THR A 457 -58.26 -23.13 18.66
C THR A 457 -59.11 -22.68 17.47
N TRP A 458 -59.33 -21.38 17.29
CA TRP A 458 -60.10 -20.82 16.16
C TRP A 458 -59.55 -21.26 14.80
N MET A 459 -58.23 -21.44 14.69
CA MET A 459 -57.58 -21.94 13.48
C MET A 459 -57.87 -23.41 13.17
N LYS A 460 -58.09 -24.25 14.18
CA LYS A 460 -58.52 -25.65 14.02
C LYS A 460 -60.02 -25.77 13.73
N GLU A 461 -60.80 -24.77 14.11
CA GLU A 461 -62.24 -24.67 13.88
C GLU A 461 -62.60 -24.05 12.50
N GLU A 462 -61.59 -23.75 11.66
CA GLU A 462 -61.72 -23.05 10.36
C GLU A 462 -62.55 -21.75 10.40
N LYS A 463 -62.58 -21.07 11.54
CA LYS A 463 -63.30 -19.81 11.72
C LYS A 463 -62.70 -18.68 10.89
N TYR A 464 -63.53 -17.69 10.58
CA TYR A 464 -63.07 -16.43 10.01
C TYR A 464 -62.48 -15.55 11.12
N ILE A 465 -61.27 -15.04 10.92
CA ILE A 465 -60.57 -14.21 11.90
C ILE A 465 -60.18 -12.89 11.25
N PHE A 466 -60.60 -11.78 11.86
CA PHE A 466 -60.13 -10.44 11.52
C PHE A 466 -59.01 -10.04 12.47
N PHE A 467 -57.77 -10.00 11.97
CA PHE A 467 -56.64 -9.38 12.65
C PHE A 467 -56.60 -7.90 12.27
N TYR A 468 -56.59 -6.97 13.23
CA TYR A 468 -56.61 -5.53 12.93
C TYR A 468 -55.79 -4.69 13.91
N GLY A 469 -55.35 -3.52 13.45
CA GLY A 469 -54.55 -2.55 14.20
C GLY A 469 -54.44 -1.21 13.47
N GLY A 470 -53.67 -0.27 14.01
CA GLY A 470 -53.55 1.07 13.42
C GLY A 470 -53.04 2.13 14.39
N LYS A 471 -52.51 3.22 13.86
CA LYS A 471 -52.05 4.36 14.68
C LYS A 471 -53.22 5.14 15.29
N GLU A 472 -54.39 5.15 14.65
CA GLU A 472 -55.55 5.93 15.09
C GLU A 472 -56.48 5.09 15.99
N LYS A 473 -56.51 5.43 17.28
CA LYS A 473 -57.41 4.77 18.27
C LYS A 473 -58.89 4.92 17.89
N GLU A 474 -59.27 6.03 17.26
CA GLU A 474 -60.62 6.29 16.78
C GLU A 474 -61.01 5.34 15.64
N TRP A 475 -60.10 5.10 14.68
CA TRP A 475 -60.30 4.11 13.64
C TRP A 475 -60.50 2.70 14.22
N ILE A 476 -59.66 2.30 15.18
CA ILE A 476 -59.78 0.99 15.86
C ILE A 476 -61.15 0.84 16.54
N GLN A 477 -61.63 1.88 17.23
CA GLN A 477 -62.96 1.87 17.86
C GLN A 477 -64.10 1.74 16.84
N GLN A 478 -64.06 2.51 15.76
CA GLN A 478 -65.05 2.43 14.68
C GLN A 478 -65.04 1.05 14.01
N PHE A 479 -63.86 0.51 13.68
CA PHE A 479 -63.72 -0.81 13.07
C PHE A 479 -64.24 -1.91 13.98
N THR A 480 -63.88 -1.89 15.28
CA THR A 480 -64.40 -2.83 16.29
C THR A 480 -65.93 -2.82 16.28
N LYS A 481 -66.56 -1.64 16.28
CA LYS A 481 -68.03 -1.48 16.31
C LYS A 481 -68.71 -2.12 15.09
N TYR A 482 -68.28 -1.76 13.88
CA TYR A 482 -68.92 -2.26 12.65
C TYR A 482 -68.63 -3.75 12.40
N ALA A 483 -67.41 -4.22 12.66
CA ALA A 483 -67.07 -5.64 12.54
C ALA A 483 -67.84 -6.51 13.57
N THR A 484 -68.07 -6.00 14.80
CA THR A 484 -68.89 -6.70 15.81
C THR A 484 -70.36 -6.78 15.42
N ALA A 485 -70.90 -5.74 14.77
CA ALA A 485 -72.26 -5.75 14.23
C ALA A 485 -72.38 -6.78 13.09
N LEU A 486 -71.45 -6.77 12.12
CA LEU A 486 -71.38 -7.73 11.02
C LEU A 486 -71.29 -9.18 11.54
N ALA A 487 -70.42 -9.46 12.52
CA ALA A 487 -70.30 -10.78 13.14
C ALA A 487 -71.56 -11.26 13.90
N ASN A 488 -72.48 -10.34 14.22
CA ASN A 488 -73.69 -10.63 14.99
C ASN A 488 -74.99 -10.60 14.19
N ASP A 489 -74.96 -10.22 12.91
CA ASP A 489 -76.14 -10.12 12.06
C ASP A 489 -76.86 -11.47 11.88
N ALA A 490 -78.18 -11.42 11.69
CA ALA A 490 -79.03 -12.59 11.50
C ALA A 490 -78.57 -13.43 10.29
N VAL A 491 -78.21 -12.79 9.17
CA VAL A 491 -77.79 -13.48 7.93
C VAL A 491 -76.51 -14.29 8.14
N ILE A 492 -75.56 -13.75 8.92
CA ILE A 492 -74.30 -14.43 9.25
C ILE A 492 -74.55 -15.64 10.15
N LYS A 493 -75.46 -15.51 11.13
CA LYS A 493 -75.83 -16.60 12.05
C LYS A 493 -76.66 -17.69 11.38
N GLU A 494 -77.61 -17.33 10.52
CA GLU A 494 -78.42 -18.26 9.73
C GLU A 494 -77.55 -19.05 8.73
N ALA A 495 -76.56 -18.40 8.11
CA ALA A 495 -75.55 -19.04 7.26
C ALA A 495 -74.55 -19.92 8.05
N LYS A 496 -74.64 -19.98 9.39
CA LYS A 496 -73.74 -20.70 10.32
C LYS A 496 -72.27 -20.23 10.24
N ILE A 497 -72.07 -18.95 9.97
CA ILE A 497 -70.75 -18.34 9.78
C ILE A 497 -70.26 -17.76 11.11
N SER A 498 -69.07 -18.19 11.56
CA SER A 498 -68.45 -17.74 12.81
C SER A 498 -67.28 -16.80 12.49
N ILE A 499 -67.36 -15.57 13.02
CA ILE A 499 -66.41 -14.48 12.77
C ILE A 499 -65.85 -14.01 14.13
N GLU A 500 -64.56 -14.15 14.31
CA GLU A 500 -63.81 -13.75 15.51
C GLU A 500 -62.97 -12.49 15.22
N LEU A 501 -62.79 -11.61 16.23
CA LEU A 501 -62.12 -10.31 16.06
C LEU A 501 -60.90 -10.20 16.98
N PHE A 502 -59.70 -10.05 16.40
CA PHE A 502 -58.44 -9.95 17.15
C PHE A 502 -57.72 -8.61 16.89
N CYS A 503 -57.65 -7.77 17.93
CA CYS A 503 -57.08 -6.43 17.86
C CYS A 503 -55.60 -6.44 18.28
N VAL A 504 -54.68 -6.56 17.33
CA VAL A 504 -53.23 -6.71 17.59
C VAL A 504 -52.66 -5.53 18.41
N GLU A 505 -53.23 -4.33 18.26
CA GLU A 505 -52.83 -3.10 18.97
C GLU A 505 -53.29 -3.02 20.45
N LYS A 506 -54.13 -3.96 20.93
CA LYS A 506 -54.58 -4.01 22.35
C LYS A 506 -53.73 -4.92 23.23
N GLU A 507 -52.83 -5.68 22.62
CA GLU A 507 -52.03 -6.70 23.27
C GLU A 507 -50.65 -6.15 23.72
N ASP A 508 -49.82 -7.01 24.32
CA ASP A 508 -48.46 -6.65 24.71
C ASP A 508 -47.57 -6.24 23.52
N LYS A 509 -46.64 -5.31 23.75
CA LYS A 509 -45.70 -4.79 22.75
C LYS A 509 -44.84 -5.89 22.11
N ASN A 510 -44.53 -6.96 22.86
CA ASN A 510 -43.82 -8.12 22.31
C ASN A 510 -44.65 -8.88 21.25
N LEU A 511 -45.98 -8.87 21.38
CA LEU A 511 -46.90 -9.51 20.44
C LEU A 511 -46.99 -8.71 19.13
N LEU A 512 -47.20 -7.40 19.23
CA LEU A 512 -47.18 -6.48 18.08
C LEU A 512 -45.85 -6.55 17.31
N SER A 513 -44.72 -6.60 18.04
CA SER A 513 -43.39 -6.78 17.46
C SER A 513 -43.25 -8.12 16.71
N ARG A 514 -43.61 -9.25 17.33
CA ARG A 514 -43.56 -10.58 16.70
C ARG A 514 -44.43 -10.69 15.45
N PHE A 515 -45.63 -10.11 15.48
CA PHE A 515 -46.54 -10.10 14.32
C PHE A 515 -45.88 -9.43 13.10
N TRP A 516 -45.29 -8.24 13.29
CA TRP A 516 -44.62 -7.52 12.20
C TRP A 516 -43.31 -8.16 11.75
N SER A 517 -42.46 -8.62 12.68
CA SER A 517 -41.21 -9.31 12.30
C SER A 517 -41.46 -10.65 11.58
N GLY A 518 -42.60 -11.31 11.84
CA GLY A 518 -43.05 -12.46 11.04
C GLY A 518 -43.34 -12.09 9.58
N ILE A 519 -44.08 -11.00 9.36
CA ILE A 519 -44.42 -10.49 8.02
C ILE A 519 -43.17 -10.01 7.27
N GLU A 520 -42.24 -9.33 7.96
CA GLU A 520 -40.96 -8.88 7.40
C GLU A 520 -40.06 -10.06 6.99
N SER A 521 -40.03 -11.13 7.78
CA SER A 521 -39.31 -12.37 7.46
C SER A 521 -39.85 -13.06 6.20
N LEU A 522 -41.18 -13.08 6.02
CA LEU A 522 -41.81 -13.61 4.80
C LEU A 522 -41.49 -12.77 3.56
N PHE A 523 -41.33 -11.45 3.69
CA PHE A 523 -40.91 -10.59 2.59
C PHE A 523 -39.46 -10.88 2.18
N VAL A 524 -38.51 -10.86 3.12
CA VAL A 524 -37.08 -11.09 2.85
C VAL A 524 -36.84 -12.46 2.22
N THR A 525 -37.60 -13.49 2.61
CA THR A 525 -37.46 -14.85 2.06
C THR A 525 -38.08 -15.05 0.66
N LYS A 526 -38.99 -14.16 0.21
CA LYS A 526 -39.63 -14.26 -1.13
C LYS A 526 -39.21 -13.19 -2.17
N VAL A 527 -38.46 -12.15 -1.78
CA VAL A 527 -38.02 -11.04 -2.66
C VAL A 527 -37.39 -11.46 -4.01
N HIS A 528 -36.79 -12.65 -4.11
CA HIS A 528 -36.12 -13.15 -5.32
C HIS A 528 -36.95 -14.17 -6.15
N LYS A 529 -38.24 -14.36 -5.85
CA LYS A 529 -39.16 -15.27 -6.59
C LYS A 529 -40.20 -14.49 -7.41
N THR A 530 -40.85 -15.17 -8.36
CA THR A 530 -42.00 -14.63 -9.10
C THR A 530 -43.16 -14.32 -8.17
N VAL A 531 -43.81 -13.16 -8.36
CA VAL A 531 -44.89 -12.67 -7.49
C VAL A 531 -46.10 -13.60 -7.50
N ASP A 532 -46.28 -14.33 -6.41
CA ASP A 532 -47.48 -15.12 -6.09
C ASP A 532 -48.53 -14.28 -5.31
N ALA A 533 -49.69 -14.88 -5.03
CA ALA A 533 -50.76 -14.24 -4.27
C ALA A 533 -50.38 -13.89 -2.82
N VAL A 534 -49.48 -14.66 -2.19
CA VAL A 534 -49.02 -14.41 -0.82
C VAL A 534 -48.10 -13.19 -0.77
N THR A 535 -47.21 -13.06 -1.76
CA THR A 535 -46.26 -11.96 -1.91
C THR A 535 -47.01 -10.63 -2.07
N GLN A 536 -48.12 -10.61 -2.81
CA GLN A 536 -48.98 -9.44 -2.94
C GLN A 536 -49.62 -9.03 -1.60
N GLU A 537 -50.16 -9.99 -0.83
CA GLU A 537 -50.78 -9.68 0.47
C GLU A 537 -49.75 -9.31 1.54
N VAL A 538 -48.53 -9.87 1.51
CA VAL A 538 -47.41 -9.43 2.36
C VAL A 538 -46.96 -8.01 2.00
N GLN A 539 -46.86 -7.67 0.71
CA GLN A 539 -46.53 -6.31 0.25
C GLN A 539 -47.59 -5.29 0.68
N LYS A 540 -48.88 -5.61 0.54
CA LYS A 540 -49.98 -4.79 1.07
C LYS A 540 -49.85 -4.57 2.57
N MET A 541 -49.70 -5.64 3.36
CA MET A 541 -49.55 -5.56 4.81
C MET A 541 -48.37 -4.69 5.24
N LEU A 542 -47.22 -4.76 4.55
CA LEU A 542 -46.08 -3.89 4.83
C LEU A 542 -46.36 -2.42 4.47
N SER A 543 -47.05 -2.12 3.37
CA SER A 543 -47.46 -0.75 3.05
C SER A 543 -48.49 -0.19 4.06
N TYR A 544 -49.38 -1.02 4.61
CA TYR A 544 -50.38 -0.59 5.58
C TYR A 544 -49.86 -0.56 7.03
N LYS A 545 -48.66 -1.10 7.32
CA LYS A 545 -48.05 -1.15 8.66
C LYS A 545 -47.99 0.21 9.35
N ASN A 546 -47.76 1.27 8.58
CA ASN A 546 -47.55 2.63 9.07
C ASN A 546 -48.80 3.53 8.97
N GLU A 547 -49.94 2.99 8.53
CA GLU A 547 -51.14 3.77 8.20
C GLU A 547 -52.08 4.04 9.40
N THR A 548 -53.09 4.88 9.12
CA THR A 548 -54.24 5.18 10.01
C THR A 548 -54.83 3.90 10.65
N GLY A 549 -55.05 2.87 9.83
CA GLY A 549 -55.42 1.52 10.27
C GLY A 549 -55.32 0.48 9.16
N TRP A 550 -55.50 -0.78 9.53
CA TRP A 550 -55.43 -1.95 8.63
C TRP A 550 -56.22 -3.13 9.21
N ALA A 551 -56.65 -4.04 8.35
CA ALA A 551 -57.11 -5.37 8.78
C ALA A 551 -56.72 -6.47 7.77
N LEU A 552 -56.48 -7.67 8.29
CA LEU A 552 -56.14 -8.90 7.58
C LEU A 552 -57.18 -9.96 7.93
N VAL A 553 -57.80 -10.56 6.93
CA VAL A 553 -58.89 -11.53 7.10
C VAL A 553 -58.40 -12.92 6.69
N SER A 554 -58.48 -13.88 7.62
CA SER A 554 -58.18 -15.29 7.37
C SER A 554 -59.40 -16.18 7.59
N LYS A 555 -59.33 -17.40 7.06
CA LYS A 555 -60.17 -18.55 7.43
C LYS A 555 -59.25 -19.65 7.90
N GLY A 556 -59.29 -19.98 9.19
CA GLY A 556 -58.22 -20.74 9.81
C GLY A 556 -56.85 -20.09 9.55
N SER A 557 -55.90 -20.88 9.05
CA SER A 557 -54.55 -20.43 8.65
C SER A 557 -54.48 -19.73 7.28
N SER A 558 -55.51 -19.86 6.43
CA SER A 558 -55.53 -19.37 5.04
C SER A 558 -55.95 -17.90 4.94
N VAL A 559 -55.19 -17.08 4.21
CA VAL A 559 -55.54 -15.65 4.01
C VAL A 559 -56.55 -15.46 2.88
N ILE A 560 -57.56 -14.62 3.13
CA ILE A 560 -58.59 -14.22 2.14
C ILE A 560 -58.20 -12.91 1.44
N LEU A 561 -57.90 -11.87 2.25
CA LEU A 561 -57.37 -10.57 1.82
C LEU A 561 -56.83 -9.75 3.01
N SER A 562 -55.95 -8.81 2.71
CA SER A 562 -55.60 -7.65 3.53
C SER A 562 -56.28 -6.38 2.97
N GLY A 563 -56.56 -5.42 3.85
CA GLY A 563 -57.24 -4.18 3.47
C GLY A 563 -56.78 -2.96 4.27
N HIS A 564 -56.50 -1.88 3.52
CA HIS A 564 -56.22 -0.56 4.09
C HIS A 564 -57.40 -0.05 4.93
N GLY A 565 -57.10 0.63 6.04
CA GLY A 565 -58.07 1.01 7.08
C GLY A 565 -59.33 1.69 6.54
N THR A 566 -59.21 2.62 5.60
CA THR A 566 -60.37 3.32 5.03
C THR A 566 -61.25 2.45 4.13
N THR A 567 -60.68 1.50 3.36
CA THR A 567 -61.45 0.64 2.45
C THR A 567 -62.09 -0.53 3.20
N ILE A 568 -61.35 -1.11 4.16
CA ILE A 568 -61.83 -2.23 4.97
C ILE A 568 -62.88 -1.78 6.01
N LEU A 569 -62.73 -0.60 6.62
CA LEU A 569 -63.75 0.01 7.49
C LEU A 569 -65.05 0.27 6.73
N LYS A 570 -64.97 0.84 5.52
CA LYS A 570 -66.15 1.07 4.68
C LYS A 570 -66.82 -0.26 4.27
N THR A 571 -66.04 -1.31 4.02
CA THR A 571 -66.55 -2.64 3.66
C THR A 571 -67.40 -3.27 4.78
N VAL A 572 -66.96 -3.18 6.03
CA VAL A 572 -67.74 -3.68 7.18
C VAL A 572 -68.90 -2.73 7.58
N ALA A 573 -68.72 -1.42 7.44
CA ALA A 573 -69.77 -0.44 7.74
C ALA A 573 -70.94 -0.47 6.73
N GLU A 574 -70.69 -0.88 5.48
CA GLU A 574 -71.70 -0.98 4.41
C GLU A 574 -72.32 -2.39 4.26
N PHE A 575 -72.23 -3.26 5.27
CA PHE A 575 -72.72 -4.66 5.20
C PHE A 575 -74.16 -4.80 4.67
N GLU A 576 -75.05 -3.88 5.08
CA GLU A 576 -76.44 -3.82 4.62
C GLU A 576 -76.58 -3.79 3.10
N LYS A 577 -75.60 -3.23 2.38
CA LYS A 577 -75.57 -3.12 0.91
C LYS A 577 -75.12 -4.40 0.20
N TRP A 578 -74.75 -5.46 0.92
CA TRP A 578 -74.28 -6.72 0.32
C TRP A 578 -74.65 -8.02 1.06
N LYS A 579 -75.29 -7.96 2.24
CA LYS A 579 -75.67 -9.16 3.01
C LYS A 579 -76.51 -10.18 2.23
N GLU A 580 -77.39 -9.75 1.32
CA GLU A 580 -78.16 -10.67 0.44
C GLU A 580 -77.30 -11.53 -0.50
N ILE A 581 -76.09 -11.08 -0.82
CA ILE A 581 -75.16 -11.79 -1.71
C ILE A 581 -74.51 -12.95 -0.95
N VAL A 582 -74.30 -12.80 0.37
CA VAL A 582 -73.73 -13.85 1.25
C VAL A 582 -74.53 -15.14 1.18
N ILE A 583 -75.86 -15.03 1.22
CA ILE A 583 -76.78 -16.18 1.12
C ILE A 583 -76.64 -16.90 -0.23
N LYS A 584 -76.32 -16.15 -1.30
CA LYS A 584 -76.29 -16.66 -2.69
C LYS A 584 -74.91 -17.18 -3.12
N ARG A 585 -73.82 -16.65 -2.56
CA ARG A 585 -72.43 -16.91 -3.03
C ARG A 585 -71.40 -17.14 -1.92
N GLY A 586 -71.81 -17.16 -0.65
CA GLY A 586 -70.92 -17.33 0.50
C GLY A 586 -70.20 -16.03 0.91
N PHE A 587 -69.71 -16.00 2.15
CA PHE A 587 -69.12 -14.80 2.75
C PHE A 587 -67.79 -14.40 2.13
N GLU A 588 -66.87 -15.35 1.91
CA GLU A 588 -65.54 -15.10 1.31
C GLU A 588 -65.63 -14.34 -0.02
N VAL A 589 -66.45 -14.85 -0.95
CA VAL A 589 -66.64 -14.29 -2.28
C VAL A 589 -67.32 -12.92 -2.20
N SER A 590 -68.40 -12.82 -1.41
CA SER A 590 -69.18 -11.59 -1.28
C SER A 590 -68.38 -10.45 -0.62
N PHE A 591 -67.61 -10.75 0.42
CA PHE A 591 -66.75 -9.79 1.11
C PHE A 591 -65.62 -9.30 0.19
N LYS A 592 -64.96 -10.21 -0.53
CA LYS A 592 -63.86 -9.87 -1.45
C LYS A 592 -64.34 -9.02 -2.63
N GLU A 593 -65.42 -9.42 -3.31
CA GLU A 593 -65.97 -8.64 -4.42
C GLU A 593 -66.46 -7.24 -3.98
N TYR A 594 -66.97 -7.09 -2.76
CA TYR A 594 -67.38 -5.79 -2.24
C TYR A 594 -66.18 -4.90 -1.85
N HIS A 595 -65.14 -5.48 -1.21
CA HIS A 595 -63.90 -4.79 -0.88
C HIS A 595 -63.17 -4.32 -2.14
N ASP A 596 -62.96 -5.21 -3.11
CA ASP A 596 -62.33 -4.89 -4.41
C ASP A 596 -63.08 -3.75 -5.13
N ARG A 597 -64.42 -3.70 -5.02
CA ARG A 597 -65.23 -2.61 -5.58
C ARG A 597 -64.98 -1.28 -4.87
N ILE A 598 -64.87 -1.27 -3.55
CA ILE A 598 -64.49 -0.06 -2.80
C ILE A 598 -63.08 0.41 -3.17
N VAL A 599 -62.10 -0.51 -3.22
CA VAL A 599 -60.72 -0.21 -3.61
C VAL A 599 -60.67 0.47 -4.98
N ARG A 600 -61.35 -0.09 -5.99
CA ARG A 600 -61.43 0.50 -7.35
C ARG A 600 -62.01 1.92 -7.38
N THR A 601 -62.92 2.26 -6.45
CA THR A 601 -63.49 3.62 -6.35
C THR A 601 -62.65 4.61 -5.53
N THR A 602 -61.51 4.18 -4.96
CA THR A 602 -60.73 4.97 -3.99
C THR A 602 -59.26 5.08 -4.43
N HIS A 603 -58.98 5.89 -5.46
CA HIS A 603 -57.62 6.11 -5.97
C HIS A 603 -56.67 6.64 -4.89
N ARG A 604 -55.57 5.91 -4.64
CA ARG A 604 -54.48 6.25 -3.73
C ARG A 604 -53.16 5.69 -4.27
N CYS A 605 -52.03 6.23 -3.82
CA CYS A 605 -50.70 5.68 -4.08
C CYS A 605 -50.20 4.94 -2.83
N SER A 606 -49.77 3.69 -2.96
CA SER A 606 -49.18 2.89 -1.87
C SER A 606 -47.70 3.23 -1.68
N HIS A 607 -47.30 3.55 -0.45
CA HIS A 607 -45.90 3.83 -0.08
C HIS A 607 -45.26 2.58 0.54
N LEU A 608 -43.97 2.33 0.26
CA LEU A 608 -43.24 1.16 0.76
C LEU A 608 -41.81 1.55 1.15
N GLU A 609 -41.55 1.61 2.45
CA GLU A 609 -40.21 1.84 3.01
C GLU A 609 -39.52 0.50 3.29
N ILE A 610 -38.32 0.31 2.75
CA ILE A 610 -37.49 -0.88 3.00
C ILE A 610 -36.38 -0.50 3.98
N PRO A 611 -36.32 -1.11 5.19
CA PRO A 611 -35.24 -0.86 6.14
C PRO A 611 -33.87 -1.21 5.55
N ASN A 612 -32.89 -0.32 5.77
CA ASN A 612 -31.57 -0.42 5.13
C ASN A 612 -30.75 -1.61 5.69
N VAL A 613 -30.73 -2.72 4.96
CA VAL A 613 -29.92 -3.92 5.22
C VAL A 613 -29.17 -4.28 3.94
N ALA A 614 -27.86 -4.54 4.05
CA ALA A 614 -26.98 -4.67 2.89
C ALA A 614 -27.31 -5.88 2.00
N GLY A 615 -27.85 -5.62 0.82
CA GLY A 615 -28.18 -6.59 -0.22
C GLY A 615 -28.59 -5.88 -1.51
N LYS A 616 -28.71 -6.60 -2.64
CA LYS A 616 -29.22 -6.01 -3.88
C LYS A 616 -30.70 -5.65 -3.72
N LEU A 617 -31.05 -4.40 -4.04
CA LEU A 617 -32.44 -3.99 -4.24
C LEU A 617 -32.98 -4.62 -5.55
N PRO A 618 -34.28 -4.99 -5.63
CA PRO A 618 -34.90 -5.45 -6.87
C PRO A 618 -34.96 -4.31 -7.91
N ASP A 619 -34.59 -4.61 -9.16
CA ASP A 619 -34.47 -3.59 -10.23
C ASP A 619 -35.80 -2.90 -10.57
N THR A 620 -36.94 -3.56 -10.30
CA THR A 620 -38.29 -2.96 -10.38
C THR A 620 -39.23 -3.55 -9.32
N ILE A 621 -40.09 -2.72 -8.74
CA ILE A 621 -41.21 -3.13 -7.88
C ILE A 621 -42.51 -2.66 -8.55
N LYS A 622 -43.53 -3.52 -8.64
CA LYS A 622 -44.88 -3.12 -9.11
C LYS A 622 -45.76 -2.75 -7.92
N CYS A 623 -46.64 -1.77 -8.11
CA CYS A 623 -47.65 -1.43 -7.12
C CYS A 623 -48.59 -2.63 -6.89
N PRO A 624 -48.89 -3.01 -5.63
CA PRO A 624 -49.81 -4.12 -5.36
C PRO A 624 -51.28 -3.77 -5.66
N ASP A 625 -51.60 -2.49 -5.78
CA ASP A 625 -52.95 -1.97 -6.01
C ASP A 625 -53.19 -1.51 -7.48
N CYS A 626 -52.15 -1.39 -8.32
CA CYS A 626 -52.29 -1.02 -9.74
C CYS A 626 -51.11 -1.52 -10.61
N PRO A 627 -51.27 -1.69 -11.94
CA PRO A 627 -50.24 -2.32 -12.78
C PRO A 627 -48.97 -1.49 -13.05
N LYS A 628 -48.81 -0.32 -12.41
CA LYS A 628 -47.64 0.56 -12.59
C LYS A 628 -46.43 0.09 -11.76
N THR A 629 -45.23 0.33 -12.29
CA THR A 629 -43.97 0.21 -11.55
C THR A 629 -43.82 1.40 -10.58
N MET A 630 -43.25 1.17 -9.40
CA MET A 630 -42.85 2.21 -8.45
C MET A 630 -41.51 2.85 -8.88
N GLU A 631 -41.32 4.13 -8.55
CA GLU A 631 -40.09 4.88 -8.85
C GLU A 631 -39.09 4.82 -7.66
N ILE A 632 -37.79 4.90 -7.97
CA ILE A 632 -36.69 4.86 -7.00
C ILE A 632 -35.94 6.21 -7.05
N PHE A 633 -35.67 6.83 -5.90
CA PHE A 633 -35.06 8.18 -5.81
C PHE A 633 -33.74 8.21 -5.04
N ILE A 634 -32.64 8.50 -5.75
CA ILE A 634 -31.29 8.85 -5.23
C ILE A 634 -30.63 9.81 -6.27
N SER A 635 -29.92 10.87 -5.87
CA SER A 635 -29.39 11.87 -6.85
C SER A 635 -28.25 12.81 -6.35
N TYR A 636 -27.19 13.02 -7.16
CA TYR A 636 -26.28 14.22 -7.26
C TYR A 636 -25.44 14.16 -8.59
N LYS A 637 -24.72 15.22 -9.05
CA LYS A 637 -24.13 15.33 -10.44
C LYS A 637 -22.94 16.33 -10.63
N CYS A 638 -22.14 16.26 -11.73
CA CYS A 638 -20.95 17.12 -12.09
C CYS A 638 -20.70 17.29 -13.65
N CYS A 639 -19.67 18.07 -14.13
CA CYS A 639 -19.29 18.42 -15.56
C CYS A 639 -17.75 18.79 -15.81
N HIS A 640 -17.26 19.08 -17.07
CA HIS A 640 -15.83 18.97 -17.55
C HIS A 640 -15.20 20.07 -18.53
N ASN A 641 -13.93 19.87 -19.04
CA ASN A 641 -13.21 20.33 -20.32
C ASN A 641 -12.34 21.66 -20.37
N GLN A 642 -11.33 22.01 -21.25
CA GLN A 642 -10.44 21.39 -22.33
C GLN A 642 -9.25 22.32 -22.88
N GLU A 643 -8.26 21.76 -23.63
CA GLU A 643 -7.39 22.23 -24.82
C GLU A 643 -6.04 23.08 -24.83
N THR A 644 -5.48 23.43 -26.05
CA THR A 644 -4.01 23.52 -26.50
C THR A 644 -3.73 24.52 -27.72
N VAL A 645 -2.58 24.82 -28.45
CA VAL A 645 -1.05 24.75 -28.48
C VAL A 645 -0.40 25.43 -29.77
N SER A 646 0.95 25.74 -29.85
CA SER A 646 1.92 25.95 -31.03
C SER A 646 2.27 27.33 -31.73
N LEU A 647 3.36 27.57 -32.55
CA LEU A 647 4.88 27.50 -32.40
C LEU A 647 5.76 27.93 -33.69
N VAL A 648 7.12 28.18 -33.56
CA VAL A 648 8.38 28.06 -34.45
C VAL A 648 9.18 29.02 -35.42
N HIS A 649 10.54 29.05 -35.18
CA HIS A 649 11.80 29.12 -36.03
C HIS A 649 12.26 30.42 -36.79
N HIS A 650 13.56 30.88 -36.94
CA HIS A 650 14.98 30.36 -36.95
C HIS A 650 16.04 31.56 -37.01
N LYS A 651 17.39 31.65 -37.32
CA LYS A 651 18.57 30.87 -37.87
C LYS A 651 19.98 31.61 -37.76
N ILE A 652 21.01 31.20 -38.55
CA ILE A 652 22.34 31.86 -38.97
C ILE A 652 23.58 31.87 -38.00
N HIS A 653 24.81 32.07 -38.54
CA HIS A 653 25.93 31.11 -38.45
C HIS A 653 27.34 31.63 -38.93
N HIS A 654 28.37 31.74 -38.06
CA HIS A 654 29.74 31.17 -38.32
C HIS A 654 30.75 31.06 -37.15
N MET A 655 30.46 31.58 -35.95
CA MET A 655 30.75 30.84 -34.70
C MET A 655 30.24 29.39 -34.79
N ALA A 656 29.27 29.17 -35.69
CA ALA A 656 28.72 27.89 -36.11
C ALA A 656 29.72 27.04 -36.90
N THR A 657 30.82 26.69 -36.24
CA THR A 657 31.31 25.30 -36.23
C THR A 657 31.06 24.71 -34.84
N LEU A 658 31.59 25.31 -33.77
CA LEU A 658 31.26 24.92 -32.38
C LEU A 658 29.75 25.17 -32.08
N ARG A 659 29.28 26.38 -32.41
CA ARG A 659 27.85 26.78 -32.41
C ARG A 659 27.03 26.10 -33.53
N ARG A 660 27.59 25.10 -34.24
CA ARG A 660 26.89 24.22 -35.19
C ARG A 660 26.66 22.85 -34.53
N SER A 661 27.70 22.26 -33.94
CA SER A 661 27.60 21.00 -33.18
C SER A 661 26.76 21.14 -31.90
N ILE A 662 26.88 22.26 -31.17
CA ILE A 662 25.99 22.54 -30.03
C ILE A 662 24.52 22.71 -30.51
N ARG A 663 24.29 23.12 -31.77
CA ARG A 663 22.96 23.21 -32.39
C ARG A 663 22.46 21.90 -33.04
N SER A 664 23.31 20.90 -33.31
CA SER A 664 22.84 19.56 -33.72
C SER A 664 22.33 18.79 -32.51
N LEU A 665 23.02 18.89 -31.37
CA LEU A 665 22.64 18.20 -30.13
C LEU A 665 21.39 18.81 -29.46
N LEU A 666 21.30 20.13 -29.29
CA LEU A 666 20.27 20.78 -28.48
C LEU A 666 18.97 21.16 -29.25
N ARG A 667 18.48 20.28 -30.14
CA ARG A 667 17.36 20.61 -31.04
C ARG A 667 16.11 19.76 -30.81
N ARG A 668 14.99 20.41 -30.45
CA ARG A 668 13.64 19.94 -30.77
C ARG A 668 13.13 20.69 -32.00
N GLU A 669 12.07 20.19 -32.62
CA GLU A 669 11.53 20.77 -33.87
C GLU A 669 10.83 22.11 -33.64
N ASP A 670 10.57 22.45 -32.37
CA ASP A 670 9.63 23.46 -31.91
C ASP A 670 10.22 24.41 -30.84
N GLU A 671 10.69 25.61 -31.22
CA GLU A 671 10.42 26.91 -30.55
C GLU A 671 10.86 28.11 -31.42
N ASP A 672 10.33 29.31 -31.16
CA ASP A 672 10.78 30.57 -31.79
C ASP A 672 10.99 31.70 -30.77
N GLU A 673 11.66 32.75 -31.25
CA GLU A 673 12.06 33.96 -30.52
C GLU A 673 13.11 33.72 -29.41
N GLN A 674 13.84 34.78 -29.05
CA GLN A 674 14.79 34.91 -27.93
C GLN A 674 16.01 33.95 -27.82
N ASN A 675 16.32 33.17 -28.85
CA ASN A 675 17.57 32.39 -29.01
C ASN A 675 18.82 33.05 -28.36
N PRO A 676 19.39 32.51 -27.26
CA PRO A 676 20.50 33.14 -26.53
C PRO A 676 21.79 33.22 -27.34
N LEU A 677 21.94 32.38 -28.37
CA LEU A 677 23.07 32.44 -29.29
C LEU A 677 22.87 33.45 -30.41
N ALA A 678 21.78 34.23 -30.46
CA ALA A 678 21.65 35.37 -31.38
C ALA A 678 22.33 36.65 -30.85
N ILE A 679 22.68 36.67 -29.56
CA ILE A 679 23.44 37.73 -28.88
C ILE A 679 24.81 37.90 -29.57
N SER A 680 25.31 39.14 -29.67
CA SER A 680 26.66 39.39 -30.21
C SER A 680 27.76 38.96 -29.23
N ASP A 681 28.94 38.62 -29.74
CA ASP A 681 30.07 38.18 -28.91
C ASP A 681 30.44 39.22 -27.84
N GLN A 682 30.23 40.52 -28.14
CA GLN A 682 30.50 41.64 -27.24
C GLN A 682 29.40 41.82 -26.17
N ASP A 683 28.12 41.67 -26.53
CA ASP A 683 27.00 41.66 -25.56
C ASP A 683 27.09 40.43 -24.62
N LEU A 684 27.51 39.29 -25.17
CA LEU A 684 27.76 38.06 -24.41
C LEU A 684 28.94 38.24 -23.46
N LEU A 685 30.04 38.83 -23.92
CA LEU A 685 31.22 39.15 -23.11
C LEU A 685 30.85 40.09 -21.94
N HIS A 686 30.04 41.12 -22.18
CA HIS A 686 29.52 41.96 -21.09
C HIS A 686 28.67 41.19 -20.07
N LYS A 687 27.79 40.28 -20.53
CA LYS A 687 27.00 39.41 -19.63
C LYS A 687 27.87 38.44 -18.83
N VAL A 688 28.92 37.90 -19.44
CA VAL A 688 29.87 36.96 -18.80
C VAL A 688 30.77 37.69 -17.79
N PHE A 689 31.30 38.87 -18.12
CA PHE A 689 32.03 39.69 -17.14
C PHE A 689 31.18 40.09 -15.94
N ALA A 690 29.88 40.32 -16.12
CA ALA A 690 28.98 40.67 -15.03
C ALA A 690 28.79 39.55 -13.98
N THR A 691 29.23 38.31 -14.24
CA THR A 691 29.23 37.22 -13.24
C THR A 691 30.53 37.11 -12.44
N HIS A 692 31.52 37.99 -12.67
CA HIS A 692 32.84 37.89 -12.04
C HIS A 692 33.06 39.00 -11.02
N LEU A 693 33.44 38.60 -9.81
CA LEU A 693 33.90 39.50 -8.75
C LEU A 693 35.42 39.55 -8.76
N HIS A 694 36.00 40.73 -8.51
CA HIS A 694 37.45 40.91 -8.33
C HIS A 694 37.91 40.36 -6.97
N SER A 695 37.82 39.05 -6.83
CA SER A 695 38.21 38.26 -5.68
C SER A 695 39.20 37.17 -6.12
N ASP A 696 40.07 36.77 -5.19
CA ASP A 696 41.36 36.15 -5.50
C ASP A 696 41.44 34.76 -4.85
N THR A 697 40.37 33.96 -5.05
CA THR A 697 40.14 32.66 -4.39
C THR A 697 41.08 31.58 -4.93
N LYS A 698 42.30 31.55 -4.38
CA LYS A 698 43.41 30.74 -4.86
C LYS A 698 43.35 29.27 -4.40
N PHE A 699 43.32 28.38 -5.38
CA PHE A 699 43.79 27.00 -5.27
C PHE A 699 44.63 26.66 -6.51
N ASP A 700 45.37 25.55 -6.48
CA ASP A 700 46.16 25.12 -7.64
C ASP A 700 45.26 24.48 -8.71
N ALA A 701 44.74 25.35 -9.59
CA ALA A 701 43.94 24.96 -10.74
C ALA A 701 44.72 24.12 -11.77
N HIS A 702 46.06 24.23 -11.81
CA HIS A 702 46.88 23.48 -12.76
C HIS A 702 46.98 22.00 -12.36
N SER A 703 47.25 21.69 -11.08
CA SER A 703 47.20 20.32 -10.57
C SER A 703 45.81 19.69 -10.73
N LEU A 704 44.73 20.45 -10.48
CA LEU A 704 43.37 19.94 -10.74
C LEU A 704 43.16 19.68 -12.23
N PHE A 705 43.61 20.57 -13.12
CA PHE A 705 43.50 20.39 -14.57
C PHE A 705 44.22 19.12 -15.04
N ILE A 706 45.41 18.80 -14.51
CA ILE A 706 46.12 17.55 -14.85
C ILE A 706 45.24 16.32 -14.51
N ILE A 707 44.64 16.25 -13.32
CA ILE A 707 43.76 15.13 -12.93
C ILE A 707 42.58 14.99 -13.91
N VAL A 708 41.97 16.13 -14.27
CA VAL A 708 40.83 16.20 -15.20
C VAL A 708 41.22 15.80 -16.62
N GLN A 709 42.36 16.27 -17.12
CA GLN A 709 42.91 15.93 -18.43
C GLN A 709 43.15 14.41 -18.52
N VAL A 710 43.73 13.79 -17.49
CA VAL A 710 43.96 12.34 -17.44
C VAL A 710 42.65 11.54 -17.44
N ILE A 711 41.64 11.96 -16.68
CA ILE A 711 40.33 11.27 -16.64
C ILE A 711 39.63 11.38 -18.00
N LEU A 712 39.56 12.58 -18.59
CA LEU A 712 38.87 12.78 -19.86
C LEU A 712 39.61 12.14 -21.04
N GLN A 713 40.94 12.19 -21.10
CA GLN A 713 41.71 11.44 -22.09
C GLN A 713 41.51 9.93 -21.95
N GLY A 714 41.47 9.42 -20.71
CA GLY A 714 41.13 8.02 -20.42
C GLY A 714 39.74 7.63 -20.92
N SER A 715 38.69 8.36 -20.54
CA SER A 715 37.32 8.07 -20.98
C SER A 715 37.11 8.26 -22.49
N THR A 716 37.70 9.27 -23.11
CA THR A 716 37.58 9.46 -24.57
C THR A 716 38.25 8.35 -25.37
N HIS A 717 39.33 7.75 -24.85
CA HIS A 717 39.95 6.53 -25.38
C HIS A 717 39.06 5.27 -25.19
N ILE A 718 38.33 5.17 -24.07
CA ILE A 718 37.33 4.11 -23.89
C ILE A 718 36.23 4.22 -24.95
N VAL A 719 35.77 5.44 -25.24
CA VAL A 719 34.77 5.68 -26.30
C VAL A 719 35.32 5.36 -27.69
N ASP A 720 36.52 5.81 -28.02
CA ASP A 720 37.15 5.50 -29.31
C ASP A 720 37.27 3.98 -29.52
N ASN A 721 37.68 3.23 -28.48
CA ASN A 721 37.67 1.77 -28.48
C ASN A 721 36.28 1.16 -28.74
N VAL A 722 35.25 1.62 -28.02
CA VAL A 722 33.86 1.14 -28.16
C VAL A 722 33.29 1.42 -29.55
N LEU A 723 33.61 2.57 -30.15
CA LEU A 723 33.18 2.94 -31.50
C LEU A 723 33.95 2.19 -32.60
N GLN A 724 35.21 1.82 -32.36
CA GLN A 724 36.06 1.09 -33.31
C GLN A 724 35.98 -0.44 -33.19
N GLY A 725 35.44 -0.96 -32.08
CA GLY A 725 35.40 -2.39 -31.78
C GLY A 725 36.74 -2.95 -31.28
N THR A 726 37.62 -2.11 -30.76
CA THR A 726 38.96 -2.47 -30.25
C THR A 726 38.97 -2.58 -28.72
N HIS A 727 39.88 -3.40 -28.19
CA HIS A 727 40.07 -3.59 -26.75
C HIS A 727 41.51 -3.24 -26.34
N GLU A 728 41.99 -2.05 -26.72
CA GLU A 728 43.32 -1.57 -26.34
C GLU A 728 43.31 -0.96 -24.94
N ASN A 729 44.27 -1.35 -24.10
CA ASN A 729 44.42 -0.82 -22.74
C ASN A 729 44.81 0.66 -22.76
N THR A 730 44.19 1.46 -21.90
CA THR A 730 44.42 2.90 -21.78
C THR A 730 45.93 3.22 -21.66
N PRO A 731 46.52 4.05 -22.55
CA PRO A 731 47.95 4.31 -22.58
C PRO A 731 48.52 4.78 -21.23
N LYS A 732 49.48 4.00 -20.70
CA LYS A 732 50.16 4.29 -19.43
C LYS A 732 50.84 5.67 -19.39
N ALA A 733 51.10 6.28 -20.55
CA ALA A 733 51.65 7.63 -20.67
C ALA A 733 50.75 8.71 -20.05
N PHE A 734 49.42 8.59 -20.18
CA PHE A 734 48.47 9.58 -19.64
C PHE A 734 48.61 9.74 -18.12
N HIS A 735 48.90 8.66 -17.38
CA HIS A 735 48.85 8.65 -15.91
C HIS A 735 50.19 8.98 -15.21
N GLN A 736 51.23 9.43 -15.95
CA GLN A 736 52.58 9.60 -15.40
C GLN A 736 52.75 10.86 -14.51
N ASN A 737 51.95 11.89 -14.74
CA ASN A 737 52.09 13.20 -14.08
C ASN A 737 51.04 13.47 -13.00
N LEU A 738 50.36 12.44 -12.48
CA LEU A 738 49.24 12.61 -11.55
C LEU A 738 49.71 13.29 -10.23
N PRO A 739 49.05 14.36 -9.75
CA PRO A 739 49.40 15.02 -8.48
C PRO A 739 49.39 14.08 -7.27
N HIS A 740 50.05 14.51 -6.20
CA HIS A 740 50.16 13.72 -4.98
C HIS A 740 48.77 13.36 -4.40
N PRO A 741 48.52 12.14 -3.88
CA PRO A 741 47.18 11.72 -3.41
C PRO A 741 46.60 12.50 -2.21
N THR A 742 47.28 13.54 -1.74
CA THR A 742 46.82 14.48 -0.71
C THR A 742 46.46 15.85 -1.29
N PHE A 743 46.37 15.99 -2.60
CA PHE A 743 45.97 17.21 -3.29
C PHE A 743 44.54 17.63 -2.90
N THR A 744 44.34 18.93 -2.63
CA THR A 744 43.08 19.49 -2.15
C THR A 744 42.54 20.57 -3.09
N TYR A 745 41.22 20.54 -3.27
CA TYR A 745 40.44 21.39 -4.17
C TYR A 745 38.98 21.46 -3.65
N PRO A 746 38.16 22.42 -4.11
CA PRO A 746 36.76 22.59 -3.68
C PRO A 746 35.78 21.48 -4.14
N LEU A 747 35.91 20.25 -3.63
CA LEU A 747 35.04 19.10 -4.00
C LEU A 747 33.54 19.40 -3.82
N CYS A 748 33.17 20.17 -2.79
CA CYS A 748 31.77 20.57 -2.57
C CYS A 748 31.24 21.46 -3.71
N THR A 749 32.09 22.35 -4.22
CA THR A 749 31.78 23.15 -5.42
C THR A 749 31.67 22.26 -6.65
N LEU A 750 32.49 21.21 -6.80
CA LEU A 750 32.33 20.23 -7.88
C LEU A 750 31.00 19.48 -7.81
N LYS A 751 30.58 19.01 -6.62
CA LYS A 751 29.28 18.37 -6.40
C LYS A 751 28.11 19.30 -6.74
N GLU A 752 28.22 20.59 -6.44
CA GLU A 752 27.17 21.57 -6.74
C GLU A 752 27.12 21.95 -8.23
N ILE A 753 28.27 22.07 -8.92
CA ILE A 753 28.29 22.22 -10.39
C ILE A 753 27.69 20.96 -11.05
N SER A 754 28.09 19.77 -10.59
CA SER A 754 27.32 18.50 -10.60
C SER A 754 25.81 18.67 -10.75
N SER A 755 25.22 19.08 -9.61
CA SER A 755 23.78 19.22 -9.39
C SER A 755 23.12 20.19 -10.37
N GLN A 756 23.82 21.25 -10.79
CA GLN A 756 23.32 22.25 -11.73
C GLN A 756 23.39 21.81 -13.20
N MET A 757 24.38 20.99 -13.59
CA MET A 757 24.50 20.48 -14.96
C MET A 757 23.53 19.33 -15.27
N CYS A 758 23.34 18.43 -14.30
CA CYS A 758 22.57 17.21 -14.51
C CYS A 758 21.05 17.46 -14.59
N CYS A 759 20.35 16.55 -15.27
CA CYS A 759 18.90 16.44 -15.29
C CYS A 759 18.17 17.71 -15.76
N LYS A 760 18.81 18.42 -16.69
CA LYS A 760 18.24 19.51 -17.48
C LYS A 760 17.75 18.95 -18.83
N PRO A 761 16.58 19.37 -19.34
CA PRO A 761 16.20 19.05 -20.71
C PRO A 761 17.22 19.59 -21.72
N PRO A 762 17.38 18.94 -22.89
CA PRO A 762 18.28 19.42 -23.93
C PRO A 762 17.62 20.64 -24.59
N GLY A 763 18.12 21.83 -24.27
CA GLY A 763 17.57 23.09 -24.74
C GLY A 763 18.61 24.19 -24.60
N LEU A 764 18.68 25.07 -25.60
CA LEU A 764 19.74 26.07 -25.68
C LEU A 764 19.63 27.16 -24.60
N GLU A 765 18.41 27.57 -24.27
CA GLU A 765 18.14 28.52 -23.17
C GLU A 765 18.50 27.94 -21.82
N ILE A 766 18.20 26.65 -21.62
CA ILE A 766 18.51 25.93 -20.40
C ILE A 766 20.02 25.76 -20.25
N ALA A 767 20.73 25.42 -21.34
CA ALA A 767 22.19 25.33 -21.34
C ALA A 767 22.86 26.69 -21.08
N HIS A 768 22.35 27.79 -21.66
CA HIS A 768 22.81 29.15 -21.38
C HIS A 768 22.53 29.56 -19.92
N GLY A 769 21.31 29.36 -19.43
CA GLY A 769 20.92 29.68 -18.05
C GLY A 769 21.75 28.91 -17.01
N THR A 770 21.93 27.61 -17.19
CA THR A 770 22.83 26.79 -16.36
C THR A 770 24.28 27.28 -16.45
N THR A 771 24.77 27.64 -17.65
CA THR A 771 26.12 28.20 -17.81
C THR A 771 26.29 29.49 -17.00
N MET A 772 25.35 30.43 -17.12
CA MET A 772 25.39 31.68 -16.36
C MET A 772 25.24 31.43 -14.84
N SER A 773 24.46 30.42 -14.43
CA SER A 773 24.36 30.00 -13.01
C SER A 773 25.71 29.50 -12.48
N ILE A 774 26.40 28.63 -13.22
CA ILE A 774 27.72 28.10 -12.84
C ILE A 774 28.78 29.22 -12.79
N LEU A 775 28.77 30.15 -13.75
CA LEU A 775 29.72 31.27 -13.78
C LEU A 775 29.48 32.28 -12.64
N ASN A 776 28.24 32.43 -12.16
CA ASN A 776 27.90 33.19 -10.95
C ASN A 776 28.27 32.44 -9.66
N LEU A 777 28.02 31.13 -9.57
CA LEU A 777 28.46 30.28 -8.45
C LEU A 777 29.98 30.35 -8.24
N LEU A 778 30.71 30.51 -9.34
CA LEU A 778 32.17 30.63 -9.35
C LEU A 778 32.67 32.08 -9.48
N SER A 779 31.83 33.07 -9.12
CA SER A 779 32.10 34.50 -9.27
C SER A 779 33.48 34.93 -8.77
N ASP A 780 33.85 34.46 -7.57
CA ASP A 780 35.07 34.80 -6.83
C ASP A 780 36.34 34.01 -7.22
N TYR A 781 36.25 33.12 -8.22
CA TYR A 781 37.39 32.39 -8.76
C TYR A 781 37.94 33.06 -10.03
N SER A 782 39.23 32.88 -10.31
CA SER A 782 39.85 33.26 -11.59
C SER A 782 39.26 32.47 -12.77
N TRP A 783 39.49 32.93 -14.01
CA TRP A 783 38.86 32.33 -15.20
C TRP A 783 39.37 30.91 -15.51
N ASP A 784 40.66 30.64 -15.35
CA ASP A 784 41.20 29.28 -15.37
C ASP A 784 40.56 28.39 -14.29
N ALA A 785 40.42 28.88 -13.06
CA ALA A 785 39.76 28.15 -11.98
C ALA A 785 38.27 27.89 -12.28
N LYS A 786 37.53 28.87 -12.84
CA LYS A 786 36.15 28.70 -13.32
C LYS A 786 36.04 27.56 -14.34
N ALA A 787 36.93 27.54 -15.34
CA ALA A 787 36.96 26.51 -16.36
C ALA A 787 37.30 25.12 -15.80
N VAL A 788 38.33 25.02 -14.96
CA VAL A 788 38.78 23.75 -14.41
C VAL A 788 37.80 23.17 -13.41
N LEU A 789 37.17 23.97 -12.54
CA LEU A 789 36.12 23.48 -11.65
C LEU A 789 34.91 22.94 -12.43
N THR A 790 34.53 23.62 -13.51
CA THR A 790 33.46 23.15 -14.42
C THR A 790 33.85 21.81 -15.08
N LEU A 791 35.05 21.75 -15.67
CA LEU A 791 35.53 20.55 -16.36
C LEU A 791 35.80 19.39 -15.38
N ALA A 792 36.14 19.67 -14.12
CA ALA A 792 36.29 18.68 -13.06
C ALA A 792 34.96 18.07 -12.62
N ALA A 793 33.92 18.88 -12.45
CA ALA A 793 32.56 18.38 -12.18
C ALA A 793 32.06 17.49 -13.34
N PHE A 794 32.40 17.85 -14.58
CA PHE A 794 32.11 17.02 -15.75
C PHE A 794 32.94 15.73 -15.81
N ALA A 795 34.22 15.79 -15.45
CA ALA A 795 35.10 14.62 -15.44
C ALA A 795 34.72 13.60 -14.36
N LEU A 796 34.01 14.00 -13.29
CA LEU A 796 33.34 13.05 -12.40
C LEU A 796 32.25 12.28 -13.16
N GLU A 797 31.23 12.95 -13.69
CA GLU A 797 30.12 12.29 -14.38
C GLU A 797 30.58 11.44 -15.59
N TYR A 798 31.40 12.01 -16.49
CA TYR A 798 31.87 11.34 -17.70
C TYR A 798 32.97 10.30 -17.42
N GLY A 799 33.81 10.55 -16.40
CA GLY A 799 34.83 9.60 -15.93
C GLY A 799 34.17 8.33 -15.39
N GLU A 800 33.26 8.51 -14.44
CA GLU A 800 32.54 7.42 -13.76
C GLU A 800 31.62 6.67 -14.71
N PHE A 801 30.94 7.36 -15.64
CA PHE A 801 30.10 6.71 -16.65
C PHE A 801 30.90 5.69 -17.47
N TRP A 802 32.02 6.09 -18.10
CA TRP A 802 32.79 5.18 -18.95
C TRP A 802 33.61 4.16 -18.16
N TRP A 803 34.04 4.50 -16.95
CA TRP A 803 34.64 3.56 -16.01
C TRP A 803 33.68 2.42 -15.61
N LEU A 804 32.47 2.75 -15.13
CA LEU A 804 31.42 1.77 -14.83
C LEU A 804 30.97 1.00 -16.09
N SER A 805 31.03 1.62 -17.28
CA SER A 805 30.70 0.97 -18.55
C SER A 805 31.57 -0.27 -18.81
N GLN A 806 32.86 -0.22 -18.43
CA GLN A 806 33.81 -1.31 -18.61
C GLN A 806 33.76 -2.36 -17.50
N LEU A 807 33.42 -1.96 -16.27
CA LEU A 807 33.45 -2.87 -15.10
C LEU A 807 32.16 -3.67 -14.90
N GLN A 808 30.99 -3.15 -15.30
CA GLN A 808 29.71 -3.85 -15.10
C GLN A 808 29.58 -5.28 -15.69
N PRO A 809 30.35 -5.73 -16.72
CA PRO A 809 30.30 -7.11 -17.19
C PRO A 809 31.06 -8.09 -16.26
N THR A 810 32.00 -7.60 -15.44
CA THR A 810 32.93 -8.42 -14.65
C THR A 810 32.81 -8.23 -13.15
N ASP A 811 32.35 -7.07 -12.67
CA ASP A 811 32.13 -6.78 -11.25
C ASP A 811 30.64 -6.50 -10.96
N ALA A 812 30.10 -7.21 -9.96
CA ALA A 812 28.68 -7.17 -9.61
C ALA A 812 28.26 -5.95 -8.75
N LEU A 813 29.20 -5.32 -8.04
CA LEU A 813 28.96 -4.01 -7.42
C LEU A 813 28.93 -2.92 -8.50
N ALA A 814 29.90 -2.92 -9.41
CA ALA A 814 29.92 -2.03 -10.58
C ALA A 814 28.64 -2.17 -11.41
N LYS A 815 28.16 -3.39 -11.63
CA LYS A 815 26.88 -3.67 -12.29
C LYS A 815 25.67 -3.09 -11.55
N SER A 816 25.61 -3.23 -10.22
CA SER A 816 24.50 -2.71 -9.41
C SER A 816 24.46 -1.18 -9.44
N VAL A 817 25.62 -0.53 -9.31
CA VAL A 817 25.79 0.93 -9.45
C VAL A 817 25.48 1.39 -10.89
N ALA A 818 25.94 0.67 -11.91
CA ALA A 818 25.69 0.99 -13.32
C ALA A 818 24.20 0.95 -13.70
N ILE A 819 23.39 0.11 -13.05
CA ILE A 819 21.93 0.11 -13.20
C ILE A 819 21.32 1.32 -12.47
N LEU A 820 21.78 1.62 -11.24
CA LEU A 820 21.31 2.80 -10.49
C LEU A 820 21.63 4.12 -11.21
N LYS A 821 22.80 4.24 -11.86
CA LYS A 821 23.21 5.37 -12.72
C LYS A 821 22.82 5.22 -14.20
N ARG A 822 21.99 4.23 -14.56
CA ARG A 822 21.52 3.94 -15.93
C ARG A 822 22.59 3.73 -17.02
N VAL A 823 23.88 3.65 -16.66
CA VAL A 823 25.01 3.34 -17.55
C VAL A 823 24.77 2.03 -18.32
N SER A 824 24.10 1.06 -17.70
CA SER A 824 23.73 -0.24 -18.31
C SER A 824 22.70 -0.16 -19.46
N VAL A 825 22.10 1.00 -19.73
CA VAL A 825 21.23 1.22 -20.90
C VAL A 825 22.10 1.32 -22.16
N LEU A 826 23.10 2.20 -22.14
CA LEU A 826 23.93 2.53 -23.30
C LEU A 826 25.02 1.51 -23.62
N THR A 827 25.44 0.67 -22.67
CA THR A 827 26.44 -0.39 -22.94
C THR A 827 25.89 -1.58 -23.75
N LYS A 828 24.58 -1.63 -24.01
CA LYS A 828 23.97 -2.64 -24.90
C LYS A 828 24.46 -2.40 -26.34
N PRO A 829 24.99 -3.42 -27.06
CA PRO A 829 25.45 -3.24 -28.45
C PRO A 829 24.37 -2.77 -29.45
N ALA A 830 23.08 -2.84 -29.10
CA ALA A 830 22.02 -2.15 -29.84
C ALA A 830 22.09 -0.63 -29.63
N ALA A 831 22.02 -0.18 -28.36
CA ALA A 831 22.04 1.23 -27.98
C ALA A 831 23.31 1.97 -28.42
N VAL A 832 24.49 1.32 -28.39
CA VAL A 832 25.74 1.91 -28.92
C VAL A 832 25.64 2.22 -30.42
N ARG A 833 24.97 1.36 -31.21
CA ARG A 833 24.81 1.56 -32.67
C ARG A 833 23.73 2.59 -32.99
N GLU A 834 22.63 2.58 -32.24
CA GLU A 834 21.54 3.55 -32.34
C GLU A 834 22.02 4.97 -32.03
N HIS A 835 22.80 5.14 -30.96
CA HIS A 835 23.29 6.44 -30.50
C HIS A 835 24.72 6.77 -30.96
N PHE A 836 25.27 6.01 -31.92
CA PHE A 836 26.66 6.11 -32.38
C PHE A 836 27.09 7.55 -32.71
N LEU A 837 26.28 8.28 -33.47
CA LEU A 837 26.56 9.65 -33.89
C LEU A 837 26.57 10.63 -32.69
N ALA A 838 25.64 10.49 -31.74
CA ALA A 838 25.60 11.35 -30.56
C ALA A 838 26.80 11.08 -29.64
N ILE A 839 27.16 9.81 -29.43
CA ILE A 839 28.35 9.41 -28.65
C ILE A 839 29.64 9.96 -29.32
N TYR A 840 29.73 9.88 -30.65
CA TYR A 840 30.86 10.43 -31.40
C TYR A 840 30.94 11.97 -31.37
N GLU A 841 29.81 12.68 -31.51
CA GLU A 841 29.76 14.15 -31.37
C GLU A 841 30.17 14.61 -29.96
N ILE A 842 29.66 13.94 -28.90
CA ILE A 842 30.09 14.18 -27.51
C ILE A 842 31.59 13.96 -27.36
N ASN A 843 32.13 12.83 -27.85
CA ASN A 843 33.55 12.49 -27.70
C ASN A 843 34.47 13.55 -28.33
N ASN A 844 34.08 14.09 -29.48
CA ASN A 844 34.82 15.16 -30.16
C ASN A 844 34.70 16.52 -29.44
N LEU A 845 33.49 16.88 -28.97
CA LEU A 845 33.30 18.13 -28.22
C LEU A 845 34.13 18.17 -26.92
N ILE A 846 34.31 17.04 -26.25
CA ILE A 846 35.17 16.94 -25.06
C ILE A 846 36.65 17.16 -25.43
N LYS A 847 37.12 16.57 -26.53
CA LYS A 847 38.48 16.79 -27.05
C LYS A 847 38.71 18.26 -27.42
N THR A 848 37.72 18.95 -27.99
CA THR A 848 37.78 20.39 -28.27
C THR A 848 37.72 21.24 -26.99
N ALA A 849 36.88 20.89 -26.00
CA ALA A 849 36.79 21.62 -24.73
C ALA A 849 38.11 21.56 -23.93
N LEU A 850 38.80 20.41 -23.95
CA LEU A 850 40.16 20.29 -23.41
C LEU A 850 41.13 21.25 -24.10
N GLN A 851 41.17 21.27 -25.43
CA GLN A 851 42.06 22.16 -26.21
C GLN A 851 41.79 23.65 -25.94
N VAL A 852 40.53 24.05 -25.74
CA VAL A 852 40.18 25.43 -25.35
C VAL A 852 40.73 25.79 -23.97
N ILE A 853 40.67 24.86 -23.01
CA ILE A 853 41.17 25.11 -21.64
C ILE A 853 42.70 25.05 -21.58
N GLU A 854 43.35 24.19 -22.37
CA GLU A 854 44.81 24.20 -22.58
C GLU A 854 45.26 25.57 -23.13
N ALA A 855 44.55 26.10 -24.13
CA ALA A 855 44.83 27.43 -24.69
C ALA A 855 44.60 28.57 -23.67
N ILE A 856 43.59 28.49 -22.80
CA ILE A 856 43.35 29.45 -21.72
C ILE A 856 44.52 29.43 -20.72
N PHE A 857 45.04 28.26 -20.35
CA PHE A 857 46.21 28.17 -19.47
C PHE A 857 47.47 28.80 -20.10
N GLU A 858 47.74 28.57 -21.39
CA GLU A 858 48.87 29.24 -22.04
C GLU A 858 48.67 30.76 -22.16
N LEU A 859 47.47 31.23 -22.53
CA LEU A 859 47.15 32.67 -22.57
C LEU A 859 47.31 33.33 -21.19
N GLN A 860 46.90 32.66 -20.11
CA GLN A 860 47.02 33.20 -18.75
C GLN A 860 48.48 33.19 -18.25
N LYS A 861 49.33 32.25 -18.71
CA LYS A 861 50.79 32.36 -18.52
C LYS A 861 51.35 33.60 -19.25
N PHE A 862 50.93 33.86 -20.50
CA PHE A 862 51.40 35.05 -21.23
C PHE A 862 51.09 36.34 -20.46
N ILE A 863 49.86 36.52 -19.96
CA ILE A 863 49.46 37.69 -19.15
C ILE A 863 50.34 37.88 -17.89
N SER A 864 51.01 36.84 -17.39
CA SER A 864 51.89 36.93 -16.20
C SER A 864 53.32 37.44 -16.45
N TYR A 865 53.74 37.67 -17.70
CA TYR A 865 55.08 38.20 -18.02
C TYR A 865 55.07 39.73 -18.20
N GLU A 866 56.02 40.42 -17.55
CA GLU A 866 56.13 41.89 -17.49
C GLU A 866 56.47 42.59 -18.83
N THR A 867 56.61 41.86 -19.94
CA THR A 867 57.23 42.36 -21.20
C THR A 867 56.42 42.02 -22.46
N ILE A 868 55.10 42.24 -22.43
CA ILE A 868 54.20 41.95 -23.57
C ILE A 868 53.54 43.22 -24.14
N ASP A 869 53.26 43.19 -25.45
CA ASP A 869 52.46 44.18 -26.17
C ASP A 869 51.06 44.34 -25.54
N VAL A 870 50.72 45.58 -25.18
CA VAL A 870 49.45 45.95 -24.56
C VAL A 870 48.25 45.45 -25.38
N SER A 871 48.34 45.49 -26.72
CA SER A 871 47.24 45.05 -27.58
C SER A 871 46.98 43.54 -27.49
N ALA A 872 48.03 42.74 -27.32
CA ALA A 872 47.92 41.29 -27.13
C ALA A 872 47.36 40.95 -25.74
N VAL A 873 47.71 41.73 -24.71
CA VAL A 873 47.13 41.59 -23.37
C VAL A 873 45.64 41.92 -23.37
N THR A 874 45.22 43.04 -23.99
CA THR A 874 43.79 43.39 -24.12
C THR A 874 43.01 42.30 -24.85
N LEU A 875 43.53 41.79 -25.98
CA LEU A 875 42.89 40.71 -26.73
C LEU A 875 42.75 39.42 -25.89
N ALA A 876 43.76 39.07 -25.09
CA ALA A 876 43.70 37.91 -24.21
C ALA A 876 42.70 38.09 -23.05
N MET A 877 42.56 39.30 -22.50
CA MET A 877 41.58 39.63 -21.47
C MET A 877 40.13 39.47 -21.95
N ASP A 878 39.83 39.74 -23.22
CA ASP A 878 38.49 39.54 -23.80
C ASP A 878 38.27 38.08 -24.24
N LEU A 879 39.30 37.40 -24.76
CA LEU A 879 39.20 36.02 -25.24
C LEU A 879 39.06 34.98 -24.12
N ILE A 880 39.71 35.17 -22.97
CA ILE A 880 39.68 34.19 -21.87
C ILE A 880 38.26 33.99 -21.32
N PRO A 881 37.50 35.01 -20.87
CA PRO A 881 36.14 34.84 -20.35
C PRO A 881 35.19 34.20 -21.36
N LEU A 882 35.29 34.60 -22.64
CA LEU A 882 34.51 34.04 -23.72
C LEU A 882 34.85 32.55 -23.94
N GLY A 883 36.14 32.19 -23.90
CA GLY A 883 36.61 30.80 -23.95
C GLY A 883 36.09 29.95 -22.80
N VAL A 884 36.09 30.47 -21.57
CA VAL A 884 35.51 29.78 -20.40
C VAL A 884 34.01 29.54 -20.60
N TYR A 885 33.25 30.56 -21.01
CA TYR A 885 31.82 30.42 -21.32
C TYR A 885 31.57 29.32 -22.36
N TRP A 886 32.36 29.27 -23.44
CA TRP A 886 32.22 28.25 -24.49
C TRP A 886 32.60 26.85 -24.03
N ALA A 887 33.60 26.70 -23.15
CA ALA A 887 33.91 25.43 -22.53
C ALA A 887 32.78 24.96 -21.59
N THR A 888 32.27 25.85 -20.72
CA THR A 888 31.17 25.56 -19.80
C THR A 888 29.89 25.16 -20.54
N ILE A 889 29.43 25.92 -21.55
CA ILE A 889 28.19 25.57 -22.27
C ILE A 889 28.33 24.29 -23.10
N THR A 890 29.54 23.99 -23.61
CA THR A 890 29.83 22.70 -24.28
C THR A 890 29.69 21.54 -23.29
N VAL A 891 30.28 21.68 -22.10
CA VAL A 891 30.19 20.70 -21.01
C VAL A 891 28.74 20.49 -20.56
N VAL A 892 27.98 21.57 -20.31
CA VAL A 892 26.56 21.52 -19.94
C VAL A 892 25.73 20.80 -21.00
N ALA A 893 25.97 21.08 -22.29
CA ALA A 893 25.30 20.41 -23.39
C ALA A 893 25.62 18.90 -23.45
N CYS A 894 26.89 18.52 -23.22
CA CYS A 894 27.29 17.12 -23.15
C CYS A 894 26.60 16.37 -21.99
N VAL A 895 26.49 16.97 -20.79
CA VAL A 895 25.77 16.35 -19.66
C VAL A 895 24.29 16.15 -19.98
N ALA A 896 23.61 17.21 -20.46
CA ALA A 896 22.19 17.12 -20.83
C ALA A 896 21.95 16.05 -21.91
N GLN A 897 22.86 15.90 -22.88
CA GLN A 897 22.76 14.86 -23.90
C GLN A 897 22.99 13.45 -23.31
N ILE A 898 23.97 13.24 -22.44
CA ILE A 898 24.22 11.94 -21.78
C ILE A 898 23.01 11.52 -20.92
N ASP A 899 22.41 12.46 -20.21
CA ASP A 899 21.19 12.21 -19.44
C ASP A 899 20.01 11.83 -20.36
N CYS A 900 19.86 12.46 -21.53
CA CYS A 900 18.85 12.07 -22.52
C CYS A 900 19.13 10.69 -23.14
N LEU A 901 20.39 10.38 -23.43
CA LEU A 901 20.81 9.08 -23.95
C LEU A 901 20.65 7.94 -22.92
N THR A 902 20.43 8.27 -21.64
CA THR A 902 20.10 7.31 -20.56
C THR A 902 18.64 7.37 -20.11
N THR A 903 17.78 8.13 -20.80
CA THR A 903 16.32 8.04 -20.65
C THR A 903 15.71 7.25 -21.81
N ASP A 904 15.12 6.09 -21.50
CA ASP A 904 14.23 5.40 -22.44
C ASP A 904 13.10 6.35 -22.87
N SER A 905 12.78 6.37 -24.16
CA SER A 905 11.77 7.24 -24.81
C SER A 905 10.38 6.62 -24.87
#